data_AF-A0A2N1HKF4-F1
#
_entry.id   AF-A0A2N1HKF4-F1
#
_cell.length_a   1.000
_cell.length_b   1.000
_cell.length_c   1.000
_cell.angle_alpha   90.00
_cell.angle_beta   90.00
_cell.angle_gamma   90.00
#
_symmetry.space_group_name_H-M   'P 1'
#
loop_
_entity.id
_entity.type
_entity.pdbx_description
1 polymer ?
#
loop_
_entity_poly.entity_id
_entity_poly.type
_entity_poly.pdbx_seq_one_letter_code
_entity_poly.pdbx_strand_id
1 'polypeptide(L)'
;MNKLTILLLTLAISVVITACSVNDEADTTKVMQSVLVPIVNPMVAQVLATDIEQLWSQDFNHYQQGLLKAVADEISMEALKGDLTNDKLEKLTFYLRIYSSFGADKDWTEETAISVNSALDNLYNMPGFFEVSQTTARLHENYAVALYRLYFLAPLQPFIVEQVKPLSQLINLYASADLSNTTTVNSDKDTAIDYALWEVLRAGAILPYEARRKNTAEFMKGVHGEGELQQALIQFITAKNSTLVGDDWPKQHALWALAQYYNLYTKEYWNDYYEHSAEDQKRLDDDKLTLKIEGEMDTLDNSIWAALTNDKATSVEQNKTLFSVPYVVNTFRGKSECEEGTLVGRCISPSIEQALPINHECSSKIYILAQAMSAAQLSDACQQLIAQESNFHEILATNNQPVANDFNDKLRVVIFDNHAEYNKFGQLIFDINTDNGGMYIEGTTQDPNNIATFYSFEHFWVRPEFAVWNLNHEFVHYLDGRFVKYDTFNHFPSHMVWWSEGLAEYVAKEDNNPKTFKLVNDTTPEDWPSLTDIFNTEYKDGTDRVYRWGYLAVRFMNEKHQNEYRKMAHYLKTDFFDGYKKLVEESGKKYAAEFTQWLDEHNANYVAEEDVNNPHKPRQFYRYTYKDYLQPSHLTEDKFHMHWQYWHENALKSLDKKLANKNTVTK
;
A
#
# COMPACT_ATOMS: atom_id res chain seq x y z
N MET A 1 -5.19 52.52 9.24
CA MET A 1 -6.43 53.32 9.17
C MET A 1 -7.64 52.38 9.09
N ASN A 2 -8.47 52.40 10.14
CA ASN A 2 -9.89 52.00 10.31
C ASN A 2 -10.46 50.75 9.59
N LYS A 3 -11.26 49.86 10.23
CA LYS A 3 -11.76 49.76 11.61
C LYS A 3 -12.43 48.39 11.81
N LEU A 4 -12.18 47.79 12.98
CA LEU A 4 -12.89 46.69 13.63
C LEU A 4 -14.36 47.04 13.95
N THR A 5 -15.25 46.03 14.01
CA THR A 5 -16.31 45.99 15.04
C THR A 5 -16.70 44.54 15.35
N ILE A 6 -16.47 44.13 16.61
CA ILE A 6 -16.95 42.92 17.27
C ILE A 6 -18.14 43.33 18.15
N LEU A 7 -19.20 42.52 18.23
CA LEU A 7 -20.21 42.64 19.29
C LEU A 7 -20.58 41.26 19.86
N LEU A 8 -20.26 41.08 21.14
CA LEU A 8 -20.84 40.13 22.07
C LEU A 8 -22.22 40.63 22.52
N LEU A 9 -23.17 39.72 22.74
CA LEU A 9 -24.18 39.90 23.80
C LEU A 9 -24.82 38.56 24.20
N THR A 10 -24.74 38.31 25.49
CA THR A 10 -25.35 37.26 26.31
C THR A 10 -26.88 37.43 26.38
N LEU A 11 -27.63 36.33 26.48
CA LEU A 11 -28.99 36.38 27.02
C LEU A 11 -29.30 35.17 27.90
N ALA A 12 -29.87 35.48 29.07
CA ALA A 12 -30.13 34.59 30.19
C ALA A 12 -31.51 33.91 30.12
N ILE A 13 -31.59 32.79 30.84
CA ILE A 13 -32.75 31.92 31.06
C ILE A 13 -33.86 32.64 31.83
N SER A 14 -35.12 32.37 31.50
CA SER A 14 -36.26 32.56 32.41
C SER A 14 -37.37 31.56 32.10
N VAL A 15 -37.62 30.67 33.06
CA VAL A 15 -38.70 29.67 33.12
C VAL A 15 -39.96 30.34 33.66
N VAL A 16 -41.11 30.12 33.03
CA VAL A 16 -42.42 30.38 33.63
C VAL A 16 -43.27 29.12 33.49
N ILE A 17 -43.64 28.57 34.64
CA ILE A 17 -44.59 27.48 34.81
C ILE A 17 -45.96 28.11 35.02
N THR A 18 -46.98 27.62 34.30
CA THR A 18 -48.38 27.83 34.68
C THR A 18 -49.16 26.54 34.47
N ALA A 19 -49.54 25.94 35.59
CA ALA A 19 -50.49 24.85 35.68
C ALA A 19 -51.89 25.43 35.91
N CYS A 20 -52.89 24.92 35.17
CA CYS A 20 -54.30 24.96 35.58
C CYS A 20 -54.95 23.64 35.17
N SER A 21 -55.48 22.94 36.18
CA SER A 21 -56.27 21.72 36.13
C SER A 21 -57.75 22.04 35.94
N VAL A 22 -58.43 21.25 35.10
CA VAL A 22 -59.89 21.05 35.17
C VAL A 22 -60.17 19.57 34.90
N ASN A 23 -60.85 18.91 35.84
CA ASN A 23 -61.46 17.59 35.69
C ASN A 23 -62.88 17.75 35.15
N ASP A 24 -63.33 16.86 34.26
CA ASP A 24 -64.54 16.05 34.50
C ASP A 24 -64.75 14.94 33.44
N GLU A 25 -64.96 13.75 33.99
CA GLU A 25 -65.78 12.59 33.57
C GLU A 25 -65.79 12.02 32.14
N ALA A 26 -65.18 10.84 32.04
CA ALA A 26 -65.60 9.60 31.36
C ALA A 26 -66.52 9.65 30.11
N ASP A 27 -65.95 9.24 28.97
CA ASP A 27 -66.60 8.23 28.12
C ASP A 27 -65.57 7.28 27.52
N THR A 28 -65.87 5.99 27.61
CA THR A 28 -65.03 4.86 27.23
C THR A 28 -65.04 4.65 25.71
N THR A 29 -63.98 5.09 25.03
CA THR A 29 -63.63 4.55 23.72
C THR A 29 -62.25 3.90 23.78
N LYS A 30 -62.28 2.57 23.68
CA LYS A 30 -61.15 1.67 23.59
C LYS A 30 -60.41 1.94 22.28
N VAL A 31 -59.51 2.94 22.27
CA VAL A 31 -58.52 3.08 21.19
C VAL A 31 -57.48 2.00 21.43
N MET A 32 -57.52 0.93 20.62
CA MET A 32 -56.36 0.07 20.46
C MET A 32 -55.21 0.98 20.01
N GLN A 33 -54.30 1.28 20.92
CA GLN A 33 -52.96 1.70 20.55
C GLN A 33 -52.38 0.56 19.71
N SER A 34 -52.36 0.75 18.40
CA SER A 34 -51.50 -0.01 17.54
C SER A 34 -50.09 0.20 18.08
N VAL A 35 -49.49 -0.85 18.62
CA VAL A 35 -48.07 -0.90 18.89
C VAL A 35 -47.40 -0.64 17.54
N LEU A 36 -46.85 0.56 17.36
CA LEU A 36 -45.95 0.87 16.25
C LEU A 36 -44.74 -0.06 16.43
N VAL A 37 -44.75 -1.19 15.73
CA VAL A 37 -43.55 -1.99 15.53
C VAL A 37 -42.54 -1.06 14.85
N PRO A 38 -41.32 -0.85 15.38
CA PRO A 38 -40.31 -0.10 14.66
C PRO A 38 -40.09 -0.80 13.31
N ILE A 39 -40.48 -0.13 12.23
CA ILE A 39 -40.28 -0.64 10.88
C ILE A 39 -38.79 -0.47 10.60
N VAL A 40 -38.01 -1.54 10.78
CA VAL A 40 -36.62 -1.61 10.35
C VAL A 40 -36.55 -1.18 8.89
N ASN A 41 -35.59 -0.33 8.55
CA ASN A 41 -35.44 0.15 7.16
C ASN A 41 -35.38 -1.07 6.20
N PRO A 42 -36.15 -1.09 5.09
CA PRO A 42 -36.18 -2.24 4.19
C PRO A 42 -34.81 -2.70 3.68
N MET A 43 -33.88 -1.76 3.46
CA MET A 43 -32.50 -2.06 3.06
C MET A 43 -31.73 -2.79 4.16
N VAL A 44 -31.90 -2.35 5.41
CA VAL A 44 -31.32 -2.98 6.60
C VAL A 44 -31.92 -4.36 6.82
N ALA A 45 -33.24 -4.50 6.66
CA ALA A 45 -33.92 -5.79 6.75
C ALA A 45 -33.39 -6.77 5.70
N GLN A 46 -33.07 -6.31 4.48
CA GLN A 46 -32.43 -7.12 3.45
C GLN A 46 -31.04 -7.59 3.87
N VAL A 47 -30.18 -6.70 4.38
CA VAL A 47 -28.85 -7.07 4.90
C VAL A 47 -28.97 -8.10 6.01
N LEU A 48 -29.86 -7.88 6.97
CA LEU A 48 -30.09 -8.79 8.09
C LEU A 48 -30.62 -10.16 7.65
N ALA A 49 -31.44 -10.23 6.60
CA ALA A 49 -31.98 -11.48 6.07
C ALA A 49 -31.03 -12.24 5.14
N THR A 50 -29.99 -11.59 4.60
CA THR A 50 -29.06 -12.19 3.63
C THR A 50 -27.93 -12.95 4.33
N ASP A 51 -27.59 -14.15 3.87
CA ASP A 51 -26.47 -14.92 4.41
C ASP A 51 -25.13 -14.24 4.11
N ILE A 52 -24.15 -14.39 5.03
CA ILE A 52 -22.83 -13.73 4.92
C ILE A 52 -22.11 -14.09 3.63
N GLU A 53 -22.21 -15.34 3.15
CA GLU A 53 -21.59 -15.76 1.90
C GLU A 53 -22.16 -15.01 0.68
N GLN A 54 -23.48 -14.76 0.69
CA GLN A 54 -24.14 -13.99 -0.35
C GLN A 54 -23.80 -12.49 -0.25
N LEU A 55 -23.62 -11.97 0.98
CA LEU A 55 -23.13 -10.60 1.18
C LEU A 55 -21.67 -10.43 0.70
N TRP A 56 -20.85 -11.49 0.71
CA TRP A 56 -19.50 -11.48 0.14
C TRP A 56 -19.46 -11.71 -1.39
N SER A 57 -20.62 -11.67 -2.05
CA SER A 57 -20.75 -11.89 -3.49
C SER A 57 -21.22 -10.63 -4.21
N GLN A 58 -20.99 -10.58 -5.51
CA GLN A 58 -21.52 -9.50 -6.36
C GLN A 58 -23.02 -9.64 -6.66
N ASP A 59 -23.66 -10.73 -6.22
CA ASP A 59 -25.11 -10.94 -6.39
C ASP A 59 -25.93 -10.06 -5.45
N PHE A 60 -25.35 -9.64 -4.33
CA PHE A 60 -25.96 -8.64 -3.46
C PHE A 60 -25.65 -7.23 -3.98
N ASN A 61 -26.69 -6.41 -4.18
CA ASN A 61 -26.51 -5.04 -4.64
C ASN A 61 -26.04 -4.12 -3.49
N HIS A 62 -24.72 -3.96 -3.33
CA HIS A 62 -24.11 -3.05 -2.37
C HIS A 62 -24.16 -1.57 -2.78
N TYR A 63 -24.58 -1.26 -4.01
CA TYR A 63 -24.60 0.08 -4.61
C TYR A 63 -25.97 0.76 -4.49
N GLN A 64 -26.89 0.18 -3.72
CA GLN A 64 -28.18 0.80 -3.44
C GLN A 64 -27.97 2.18 -2.79
N GLN A 65 -28.53 3.22 -3.41
CA GLN A 65 -28.41 4.59 -2.92
C GLN A 65 -28.96 4.69 -1.48
N GLY A 66 -28.14 5.19 -0.55
CA GLY A 66 -28.51 5.33 0.86
C GLY A 66 -28.34 4.09 1.72
N LEU A 67 -27.89 2.94 1.18
CA LEU A 67 -27.71 1.70 1.93
C LEU A 67 -26.72 1.83 3.09
N LEU A 68 -25.54 2.40 2.84
CA LEU A 68 -24.54 2.62 3.88
C LEU A 68 -25.09 3.50 5.00
N LYS A 69 -25.79 4.58 4.65
CA LYS A 69 -26.43 5.48 5.61
C LYS A 69 -27.46 4.75 6.45
N ALA A 70 -28.36 3.99 5.82
CA ALA A 70 -29.40 3.22 6.51
C ALA A 70 -28.81 2.19 7.48
N VAL A 71 -27.74 1.49 7.08
CA VAL A 71 -27.03 0.56 7.96
C VAL A 71 -26.39 1.29 9.14
N ALA A 72 -25.69 2.40 8.88
CA ALA A 72 -25.04 3.18 9.93
C ALA A 72 -26.04 3.79 10.93
N ASP A 73 -27.18 4.29 10.44
CA ASP A 73 -28.27 4.79 11.28
C ASP A 73 -28.85 3.66 12.16
N GLU A 74 -29.03 2.44 11.63
CA GLU A 74 -29.49 1.30 12.43
C GLU A 74 -28.44 0.86 13.47
N ILE A 75 -27.15 0.83 13.11
CA ILE A 75 -26.07 0.55 14.08
C ILE A 75 -26.14 1.53 15.23
N SER A 76 -26.29 2.84 14.94
CA SER A 76 -26.46 3.87 15.97
C SER A 76 -27.66 3.59 16.87
N MET A 77 -28.83 3.26 16.29
CA MET A 77 -30.03 2.96 17.05
C MET A 77 -29.90 1.71 17.93
N GLU A 78 -29.26 0.65 17.44
CA GLU A 78 -29.03 -0.57 18.22
C GLU A 78 -27.97 -0.37 19.30
N ALA A 79 -26.88 0.36 19.01
CA ALA A 79 -25.83 0.70 19.98
C ALA A 79 -26.39 1.52 21.15
N LEU A 80 -27.25 2.50 20.87
CA LEU A 80 -27.90 3.32 21.91
C LEU A 80 -28.81 2.53 22.87
N LYS A 81 -29.20 1.30 22.54
CA LYS A 81 -29.93 0.41 23.47
C LYS A 81 -29.01 -0.23 24.50
N GLY A 82 -27.69 -0.26 24.25
CA GLY A 82 -26.69 -0.75 25.19
C GLY A 82 -26.59 -2.27 25.32
N ASP A 83 -27.20 -3.05 24.41
CA ASP A 83 -27.10 -4.51 24.41
C ASP A 83 -25.93 -4.96 23.54
N LEU A 84 -24.81 -5.29 24.19
CA LEU A 84 -23.60 -5.80 23.52
C LEU A 84 -23.82 -7.17 22.86
N THR A 85 -24.82 -7.95 23.30
CA THR A 85 -25.11 -9.31 22.80
C THR A 85 -26.05 -9.33 21.59
N ASN A 86 -26.34 -8.16 21.03
CA ASN A 86 -27.33 -8.01 19.97
C ASN A 86 -26.80 -8.52 18.62
N ASP A 87 -27.31 -9.68 18.17
CA ASP A 87 -26.96 -10.29 16.87
C ASP A 87 -27.15 -9.35 15.67
N LYS A 88 -28.13 -8.43 15.72
CA LYS A 88 -28.32 -7.44 14.64
C LYS A 88 -27.18 -6.45 14.62
N LEU A 89 -26.77 -5.96 15.79
CA LEU A 89 -25.66 -5.01 15.92
C LEU A 89 -24.35 -5.65 15.43
N GLU A 90 -24.08 -6.90 15.83
CA GLU A 90 -22.91 -7.64 15.37
C GLU A 90 -22.92 -7.79 13.85
N LYS A 91 -24.04 -8.23 13.26
CA LYS A 91 -24.14 -8.43 11.81
C LYS A 91 -24.02 -7.12 11.01
N LEU A 92 -24.62 -6.03 11.50
CA LEU A 92 -24.57 -4.74 10.81
C LEU A 92 -23.18 -4.10 10.91
N THR A 93 -22.52 -4.19 12.07
CA THR A 93 -21.13 -3.73 12.20
C THR A 93 -20.19 -4.56 11.33
N PHE A 94 -20.39 -5.88 11.25
CA PHE A 94 -19.66 -6.74 10.32
C PHE A 94 -19.92 -6.36 8.85
N TYR A 95 -21.14 -5.96 8.51
CA TYR A 95 -21.47 -5.53 7.14
C TYR A 95 -20.66 -4.30 6.69
N LEU A 96 -20.16 -3.44 7.59
CA LEU A 96 -19.27 -2.33 7.20
C LEU A 96 -17.96 -2.83 6.55
N ARG A 97 -17.43 -3.98 7.00
CA ARG A 97 -16.29 -4.66 6.37
C ARG A 97 -16.63 -5.11 4.95
N ILE A 98 -17.82 -5.69 4.75
CA ILE A 98 -18.28 -6.13 3.43
C ILE A 98 -18.49 -4.92 2.52
N TYR A 99 -19.19 -3.90 3.00
CA TYR A 99 -19.43 -2.68 2.26
C TYR A 99 -18.12 -1.99 1.85
N SER A 100 -17.10 -1.99 2.72
CA SER A 100 -15.80 -1.44 2.35
C SER A 100 -15.10 -2.20 1.22
N SER A 101 -15.48 -3.44 0.91
CA SER A 101 -15.05 -4.17 -0.30
C SER A 101 -15.95 -3.88 -1.49
N PHE A 102 -17.27 -3.98 -1.33
CA PHE A 102 -18.21 -4.04 -2.47
C PHE A 102 -19.06 -2.79 -2.68
N GLY A 103 -19.27 -1.95 -1.66
CA GLY A 103 -20.12 -0.75 -1.77
C GLY A 103 -19.44 0.39 -2.51
N ALA A 104 -20.13 1.51 -2.74
CA ALA A 104 -19.50 2.70 -3.34
C ALA A 104 -18.44 3.33 -2.40
N ASP A 105 -17.37 3.91 -2.93
CA ASP A 105 -16.32 4.63 -2.19
C ASP A 105 -16.41 6.16 -2.29
N LYS A 106 -17.35 6.65 -3.09
CA LYS A 106 -17.65 8.07 -3.30
C LYS A 106 -19.13 8.24 -3.64
N ASP A 107 -19.55 9.50 -3.85
CA ASP A 107 -20.90 9.86 -4.29
C ASP A 107 -22.00 9.32 -3.37
N TRP A 108 -21.69 9.23 -2.07
CA TRP A 108 -22.65 8.83 -1.05
C TRP A 108 -23.76 9.86 -0.90
N THR A 109 -24.92 9.42 -0.43
CA THR A 109 -26.01 10.31 -0.01
C THR A 109 -25.51 11.32 1.03
N GLU A 110 -26.11 12.51 1.05
CA GLU A 110 -25.79 13.53 2.06
C GLU A 110 -25.87 12.93 3.48
N GLU A 111 -25.01 13.42 4.38
CA GLU A 111 -24.88 12.95 5.77
C GLU A 111 -24.40 11.50 5.96
N THR A 112 -24.15 10.72 4.89
CA THR A 112 -23.71 9.30 5.05
C THR A 112 -22.45 9.17 5.89
N ALA A 113 -21.44 10.02 5.66
CA ALA A 113 -20.21 10.01 6.45
C ALA A 113 -20.46 10.34 7.93
N ILE A 114 -21.36 11.28 8.20
CA ILE A 114 -21.79 11.65 9.56
C ILE A 114 -22.48 10.46 10.23
N SER A 115 -23.39 9.77 9.53
CA SER A 115 -24.07 8.57 10.04
C SER A 115 -23.07 7.45 10.34
N VAL A 116 -22.09 7.19 9.47
CA VAL A 116 -21.05 6.17 9.70
C VAL A 116 -20.22 6.51 10.92
N ASN A 117 -19.77 7.76 11.05
CA ASN A 117 -19.02 8.18 12.23
C ASN A 117 -19.85 8.07 13.51
N SER A 118 -21.09 8.57 13.49
CA SER A 118 -22.03 8.48 14.62
C SER A 118 -22.31 7.03 15.03
N ALA A 119 -22.32 6.10 14.08
CA ALA A 119 -22.48 4.67 14.35
C ALA A 119 -21.30 4.12 15.16
N LEU A 120 -20.08 4.47 14.80
CA LEU A 120 -18.88 4.04 15.53
C LEU A 120 -18.77 4.77 16.88
N ASP A 121 -19.15 6.05 16.94
CA ASP A 121 -19.20 6.82 18.19
C ASP A 121 -20.16 6.21 19.19
N ASN A 122 -21.38 5.90 18.76
CA ASN A 122 -22.37 5.27 19.63
C ASN A 122 -21.92 3.86 20.04
N LEU A 123 -21.22 3.13 19.15
CA LEU A 123 -20.72 1.79 19.43
C LEU A 123 -19.67 1.80 20.56
N TYR A 124 -18.61 2.63 20.45
CA TYR A 124 -17.58 2.64 21.51
C TYR A 124 -18.06 3.29 22.82
N ASN A 125 -19.13 4.10 22.77
CA ASN A 125 -19.75 4.67 23.97
C ASN A 125 -20.73 3.73 24.67
N MET A 126 -20.97 2.51 24.15
CA MET A 126 -21.80 1.53 24.83
C MET A 126 -21.20 1.14 26.19
N PRO A 127 -22.01 1.09 27.27
CA PRO A 127 -21.55 0.56 28.55
C PRO A 127 -21.00 -0.86 28.39
N GLY A 128 -19.77 -1.09 28.86
CA GLY A 128 -19.09 -2.37 28.75
C GLY A 128 -18.39 -2.63 27.41
N PHE A 129 -18.41 -1.68 26.45
CA PHE A 129 -17.63 -1.83 25.21
C PHE A 129 -16.16 -2.09 25.54
N PHE A 130 -15.54 -1.25 26.37
CA PHE A 130 -14.14 -1.41 26.81
C PHE A 130 -13.92 -2.51 27.87
N GLU A 131 -14.57 -3.66 27.70
CA GLU A 131 -14.32 -4.90 28.44
C GLU A 131 -13.96 -6.01 27.44
N VAL A 132 -13.12 -6.97 27.84
CA VAL A 132 -12.75 -8.10 26.95
C VAL A 132 -13.61 -9.32 27.27
N SER A 133 -14.42 -9.71 26.30
CA SER A 133 -15.26 -10.91 26.27
C SER A 133 -15.36 -11.41 24.82
N GLN A 134 -15.92 -12.58 24.58
CA GLN A 134 -16.18 -13.06 23.22
C GLN A 134 -17.09 -12.10 22.44
N THR A 135 -18.16 -11.64 23.08
CA THR A 135 -19.13 -10.72 22.49
C THR A 135 -18.50 -9.37 22.13
N THR A 136 -17.78 -8.75 23.08
CA THR A 136 -17.15 -7.45 22.84
C THR A 136 -15.98 -7.55 21.86
N ALA A 137 -15.26 -8.68 21.83
CA ALA A 137 -14.20 -8.91 20.86
C ALA A 137 -14.70 -8.81 19.41
N ARG A 138 -15.87 -9.39 19.10
CA ARG A 138 -16.48 -9.25 17.76
C ARG A 138 -16.78 -7.80 17.40
N LEU A 139 -17.29 -7.01 18.35
CA LEU A 139 -17.54 -5.58 18.13
C LEU A 139 -16.23 -4.78 18.00
N HIS A 140 -15.20 -5.10 18.78
CA HIS A 140 -13.86 -4.50 18.66
C HIS A 140 -13.23 -4.77 17.30
N GLU A 141 -13.33 -6.00 16.82
CA GLU A 141 -12.85 -6.39 15.50
C GLU A 141 -13.57 -5.58 14.41
N ASN A 142 -14.91 -5.58 14.42
CA ASN A 142 -15.70 -4.87 13.41
C ASN A 142 -15.45 -3.36 13.44
N TYR A 143 -15.34 -2.77 14.63
CA TYR A 143 -14.97 -1.37 14.82
C TYR A 143 -13.59 -1.07 14.20
N ALA A 144 -12.57 -1.83 14.57
CA ALA A 144 -11.20 -1.62 14.09
C ALA A 144 -11.12 -1.76 12.55
N VAL A 145 -11.78 -2.77 11.99
CA VAL A 145 -11.84 -2.97 10.54
C VAL A 145 -12.57 -1.84 9.84
N ALA A 146 -13.71 -1.38 10.36
CA ALA A 146 -14.43 -0.25 9.78
C ALA A 146 -13.55 1.01 9.76
N LEU A 147 -12.77 1.28 10.83
CA LEU A 147 -11.84 2.41 10.88
C LEU A 147 -10.85 2.38 9.72
N TYR A 148 -9.99 1.36 9.65
CA TYR A 148 -8.89 1.39 8.67
C TYR A 148 -9.35 1.11 7.24
N ARG A 149 -10.60 0.65 7.04
CA ARG A 149 -11.15 0.38 5.70
C ARG A 149 -12.00 1.51 5.13
N LEU A 150 -12.58 2.37 5.97
CA LEU A 150 -13.47 3.44 5.53
C LEU A 150 -12.87 4.84 5.75
N TYR A 151 -12.06 5.07 6.79
CA TYR A 151 -11.66 6.43 7.16
C TYR A 151 -10.58 7.05 6.26
N PHE A 152 -9.91 6.26 5.42
CA PHE A 152 -9.06 6.83 4.36
C PHE A 152 -9.87 7.39 3.18
N LEU A 153 -11.17 7.10 3.09
CA LEU A 153 -12.06 7.67 2.07
C LEU A 153 -12.28 9.15 2.39
N ALA A 154 -12.18 9.99 1.36
CA ALA A 154 -12.20 11.45 1.52
C ALA A 154 -13.36 11.99 2.39
N PRO A 155 -14.61 11.47 2.29
CA PRO A 155 -15.71 11.94 3.15
C PRO A 155 -15.54 11.66 4.65
N LEU A 156 -14.74 10.65 5.03
CA LEU A 156 -14.55 10.23 6.43
C LEU A 156 -13.24 10.72 7.04
N GLN A 157 -12.26 11.17 6.24
CA GLN A 157 -10.98 11.67 6.73
C GLN A 157 -11.09 12.72 7.85
N PRO A 158 -12.00 13.72 7.79
CA PRO A 158 -12.17 14.72 8.87
C PRO A 158 -12.51 14.12 10.24
N PHE A 159 -13.20 12.98 10.27
CA PHE A 159 -13.72 12.39 11.50
C PHE A 159 -12.70 11.50 12.21
N ILE A 160 -11.53 11.22 11.61
CA ILE A 160 -10.55 10.31 12.22
C ILE A 160 -10.07 10.79 13.59
N VAL A 161 -10.04 12.11 13.82
CA VAL A 161 -9.63 12.72 15.08
C VAL A 161 -10.46 12.23 16.27
N GLU A 162 -11.73 11.92 16.04
CA GLU A 162 -12.66 11.42 17.07
C GLU A 162 -12.37 9.95 17.42
N GLN A 163 -11.77 9.20 16.49
CA GLN A 163 -11.54 7.75 16.60
C GLN A 163 -10.15 7.37 17.14
N VAL A 164 -9.17 8.30 17.12
CA VAL A 164 -7.80 8.06 17.61
C VAL A 164 -7.79 7.66 19.09
N LYS A 165 -8.53 8.39 19.93
CA LYS A 165 -8.56 8.14 21.38
C LYS A 165 -9.25 6.82 21.74
N PRO A 166 -10.45 6.48 21.20
CA PRO A 166 -11.05 5.17 21.44
C PRO A 166 -10.17 4.01 20.94
N LEU A 167 -9.47 4.16 19.80
CA LEU A 167 -8.55 3.13 19.33
C LEU A 167 -7.35 2.94 20.28
N SER A 168 -6.77 4.03 20.79
CA SER A 168 -5.67 3.93 21.78
C SER A 168 -6.15 3.30 23.11
N GLN A 169 -7.40 3.55 23.51
CA GLN A 169 -8.03 2.87 24.64
C GLN A 169 -8.18 1.36 24.41
N LEU A 170 -8.57 0.92 23.20
CA LEU A 170 -8.61 -0.52 22.87
C LEU A 170 -7.22 -1.16 22.91
N ILE A 171 -6.19 -0.52 22.36
CA ILE A 171 -4.80 -1.03 22.43
C ILE A 171 -4.38 -1.23 23.90
N ASN A 172 -4.64 -0.25 24.77
CA ASN A 172 -4.32 -0.33 26.20
C ASN A 172 -5.18 -1.37 26.95
N LEU A 173 -6.46 -1.52 26.57
CA LEU A 173 -7.34 -2.54 27.11
C LEU A 173 -6.77 -3.94 26.83
N TYR A 174 -6.46 -4.24 25.57
CA TYR A 174 -5.88 -5.53 25.23
C TYR A 174 -4.47 -5.73 25.77
N ALA A 175 -3.69 -4.67 25.98
CA ALA A 175 -2.38 -4.74 26.63
C ALA A 175 -2.47 -5.33 28.06
N SER A 176 -3.56 -5.03 28.78
CA SER A 176 -3.72 -5.29 30.22
C SER A 176 -4.74 -6.37 30.57
N ALA A 177 -5.65 -6.70 29.66
CA ALA A 177 -6.71 -7.70 29.88
C ALA A 177 -6.17 -9.09 30.26
N ASP A 178 -6.99 -9.90 30.92
CA ASP A 178 -6.63 -11.30 31.21
C ASP A 178 -6.99 -12.23 30.04
N LEU A 179 -6.00 -12.48 29.17
CA LEU A 179 -6.15 -13.34 27.99
C LEU A 179 -5.65 -14.79 28.23
N SER A 180 -5.44 -15.17 29.49
CA SER A 180 -4.85 -16.47 29.85
C SER A 180 -5.67 -17.69 29.41
N ASN A 181 -6.97 -17.52 29.18
CA ASN A 181 -7.89 -18.59 28.79
C ASN A 181 -8.15 -18.69 27.27
N THR A 182 -7.59 -17.79 26.44
CA THR A 182 -7.95 -17.63 25.03
C THR A 182 -7.00 -18.33 24.05
N THR A 183 -5.81 -18.74 24.49
CA THR A 183 -4.67 -18.98 23.59
C THR A 183 -4.14 -20.43 23.58
N THR A 184 -4.87 -21.41 24.12
CA THR A 184 -4.43 -22.82 24.00
C THR A 184 -4.69 -23.39 22.59
N VAL A 185 -3.64 -23.97 21.98
CA VAL A 185 -3.48 -24.57 20.63
C VAL A 185 -4.51 -25.67 20.24
N ASN A 186 -5.61 -25.84 20.99
CA ASN A 186 -6.69 -26.74 20.60
C ASN A 186 -7.63 -26.05 19.60
N SER A 187 -7.79 -26.64 18.43
CA SER A 187 -8.63 -26.23 17.29
C SER A 187 -10.12 -26.03 17.59
N ASP A 188 -10.57 -26.29 18.82
CA ASP A 188 -11.97 -26.31 19.22
C ASP A 188 -12.36 -25.13 20.13
N LYS A 189 -11.47 -24.14 20.33
CA LYS A 189 -11.75 -22.93 21.11
C LYS A 189 -11.79 -21.66 20.25
N ASP A 190 -12.70 -20.77 20.61
CA ASP A 190 -13.06 -19.53 19.93
C ASP A 190 -11.91 -18.50 19.91
N THR A 191 -11.49 -18.11 18.72
CA THR A 191 -10.40 -17.19 18.39
C THR A 191 -10.84 -15.73 18.31
N ALA A 192 -12.10 -15.40 18.64
CA ALA A 192 -12.65 -14.04 18.53
C ALA A 192 -11.77 -12.95 19.18
N ILE A 193 -11.23 -13.22 20.37
CA ILE A 193 -10.38 -12.28 21.12
C ILE A 193 -9.04 -12.05 20.40
N ASP A 194 -8.46 -13.09 19.82
CA ASP A 194 -7.18 -13.01 19.12
C ASP A 194 -7.35 -12.27 17.77
N TYR A 195 -8.45 -12.53 17.04
CA TYR A 195 -8.82 -11.73 15.86
C TYR A 195 -9.06 -10.26 16.19
N ALA A 196 -9.76 -9.97 17.28
CA ALA A 196 -10.01 -8.60 17.70
C ALA A 196 -8.72 -7.86 18.08
N LEU A 197 -7.82 -8.50 18.84
CA LEU A 197 -6.49 -7.96 19.12
C LEU A 197 -5.71 -7.72 17.83
N TRP A 198 -5.74 -8.68 16.90
CA TRP A 198 -5.07 -8.58 15.61
C TRP A 198 -5.56 -7.36 14.82
N GLU A 199 -6.88 -7.18 14.68
CA GLU A 199 -7.44 -6.06 13.92
C GLU A 199 -7.28 -4.72 14.62
N VAL A 200 -7.30 -4.66 15.96
CA VAL A 200 -7.01 -3.43 16.72
C VAL A 200 -5.57 -2.96 16.49
N LEU A 201 -4.59 -3.87 16.53
CA LEU A 201 -3.19 -3.52 16.24
C LEU A 201 -2.99 -3.17 14.75
N ARG A 202 -3.69 -3.86 13.84
CA ARG A 202 -3.67 -3.53 12.41
C ARG A 202 -4.27 -2.17 12.12
N ALA A 203 -5.35 -1.77 12.80
CA ALA A 203 -5.89 -0.42 12.67
C ALA A 203 -4.84 0.65 13.03
N GLY A 204 -4.08 0.42 14.12
CA GLY A 204 -2.98 1.29 14.53
C GLY A 204 -1.84 1.41 13.52
N ALA A 205 -1.70 0.47 12.58
CA ALA A 205 -0.69 0.50 11.52
C ALA A 205 -1.24 1.01 10.18
N ILE A 206 -2.43 0.59 9.79
CA ILE A 206 -3.00 0.84 8.47
C ILE A 206 -3.46 2.30 8.37
N LEU A 207 -3.97 2.89 9.45
CA LEU A 207 -4.36 4.30 9.46
C LEU A 207 -3.19 5.25 9.12
N PRO A 208 -2.03 5.22 9.81
CA PRO A 208 -0.89 6.05 9.43
C PRO A 208 -0.32 5.69 8.06
N TYR A 209 -0.37 4.41 7.65
CA TYR A 209 0.00 4.00 6.30
C TYR A 209 -0.85 4.69 5.21
N GLU A 210 -2.18 4.68 5.38
CA GLU A 210 -3.09 5.35 4.45
C GLU A 210 -3.01 6.87 4.55
N ALA A 211 -2.78 7.45 5.72
CA ALA A 211 -2.57 8.88 5.89
C ALA A 211 -1.36 9.39 5.11
N ARG A 212 -0.25 8.63 5.13
CA ARG A 212 0.94 8.90 4.31
C ARG A 212 0.61 8.90 2.82
N ARG A 213 -0.20 7.95 2.36
CA ARG A 213 -0.58 7.80 0.94
C ARG A 213 -1.62 8.83 0.51
N LYS A 214 -2.56 9.16 1.39
CA LYS A 214 -3.63 10.14 1.23
C LYS A 214 -3.25 11.41 1.99
N ASN A 215 -2.09 11.96 1.60
CA ASN A 215 -1.35 13.06 2.22
C ASN A 215 -2.12 14.40 2.29
N THR A 216 -3.28 14.44 2.94
CA THR A 216 -3.99 15.68 3.28
C THR A 216 -3.58 16.10 4.69
N ALA A 217 -3.36 17.40 4.89
CA ALA A 217 -2.94 17.91 6.20
C ALA A 217 -3.94 17.56 7.32
N GLU A 218 -5.23 17.53 7.00
CA GLU A 218 -6.29 17.16 7.94
C GLU A 218 -6.21 15.68 8.35
N PHE A 219 -6.05 14.76 7.40
CA PHE A 219 -6.03 13.33 7.70
C PHE A 219 -4.76 12.92 8.46
N MET A 220 -3.59 13.44 8.06
CA MET A 220 -2.33 13.14 8.76
C MET A 220 -2.34 13.65 10.21
N LYS A 221 -2.72 14.92 10.42
CA LYS A 221 -2.83 15.51 11.77
C LYS A 221 -3.88 14.77 12.60
N GLY A 222 -5.00 14.41 11.98
CA GLY A 222 -6.05 13.63 12.61
C GLY A 222 -5.56 12.26 13.09
N VAL A 223 -4.77 11.54 12.29
CA VAL A 223 -4.19 10.23 12.67
C VAL A 223 -3.06 10.35 13.69
N HIS A 224 -2.26 11.42 13.64
CA HIS A 224 -1.24 11.68 14.64
C HIS A 224 -1.83 11.95 16.02
N GLY A 225 -2.93 12.71 16.07
CA GLY A 225 -3.52 13.17 17.33
C GLY A 225 -2.49 13.91 18.18
N GLU A 226 -2.52 13.67 19.49
CA GLU A 226 -1.52 14.16 20.45
C GLU A 226 -0.42 13.10 20.72
N GLY A 227 -0.34 12.05 19.88
CA GLY A 227 0.58 10.93 20.05
C GLY A 227 0.03 9.76 20.88
N GLU A 228 -1.29 9.70 21.14
CA GLU A 228 -1.88 8.70 22.04
C GLU A 228 -1.76 7.28 21.50
N LEU A 229 -1.85 7.09 20.18
CA LEU A 229 -1.70 5.78 19.54
C LEU A 229 -0.25 5.30 19.62
N GLN A 230 0.71 6.16 19.31
CA GLN A 230 2.14 5.88 19.43
C GLN A 230 2.49 5.50 20.87
N GLN A 231 1.98 6.25 21.85
CA GLN A 231 2.21 5.95 23.27
C GLN A 231 1.60 4.60 23.68
N ALA A 232 0.35 4.31 23.29
CA ALA A 232 -0.30 3.04 23.59
C ALA A 232 0.46 1.85 22.96
N LEU A 233 0.92 1.98 21.72
CA LEU A 233 1.71 0.97 21.02
C LEU A 233 3.09 0.75 21.67
N ILE A 234 3.79 1.81 22.08
CA ILE A 234 5.07 1.70 22.79
C ILE A 234 4.87 0.98 24.14
N GLN A 235 3.82 1.33 24.89
CA GLN A 235 3.48 0.66 26.14
C GLN A 235 3.14 -0.82 25.90
N PHE A 236 2.43 -1.12 24.82
CA PHE A 236 2.05 -2.47 24.41
C PHE A 236 3.27 -3.39 24.25
N ILE A 237 4.41 -2.90 23.74
CA ILE A 237 5.64 -3.71 23.57
C ILE A 237 6.09 -4.41 24.87
N THR A 238 5.87 -3.78 26.02
CA THR A 238 6.25 -4.31 27.34
C THR A 238 5.09 -4.93 28.12
N ALA A 239 3.88 -4.92 27.54
CA ALA A 239 2.68 -5.35 28.22
C ALA A 239 2.61 -6.88 28.37
N LYS A 240 1.77 -7.33 29.30
CA LYS A 240 1.53 -8.76 29.58
C LYS A 240 1.18 -9.54 28.31
N ASN A 241 0.34 -8.97 27.45
CA ASN A 241 -0.16 -9.63 26.24
C ASN A 241 0.65 -9.26 24.98
N SER A 242 1.83 -8.68 25.14
CA SER A 242 2.81 -8.55 24.05
C SER A 242 3.33 -9.90 23.56
N THR A 243 3.12 -10.96 24.35
CA THR A 243 3.42 -12.34 24.01
C THR A 243 2.28 -13.22 24.50
N LEU A 244 1.71 -14.03 23.61
CA LEU A 244 0.58 -14.91 23.88
C LEU A 244 1.00 -16.35 23.61
N VAL A 245 0.96 -17.19 24.65
CA VAL A 245 1.35 -18.62 24.59
C VAL A 245 2.73 -18.84 23.96
N GLY A 246 3.65 -17.91 24.26
CA GLY A 246 5.04 -17.95 23.80
C GLY A 246 5.26 -17.41 22.38
N ASP A 247 4.21 -16.92 21.71
CA ASP A 247 4.28 -16.25 20.41
C ASP A 247 4.21 -14.72 20.59
N ASP A 248 5.11 -13.98 19.95
CA ASP A 248 5.23 -12.54 20.06
C ASP A 248 4.57 -11.78 18.88
N TRP A 249 3.72 -12.44 18.10
CA TRP A 249 2.95 -11.80 17.02
C TRP A 249 2.27 -10.48 17.43
N PRO A 250 1.71 -10.28 18.65
CA PRO A 250 1.11 -8.99 19.02
C PRO A 250 2.17 -7.88 19.12
N LYS A 251 3.35 -8.20 19.69
CA LYS A 251 4.49 -7.28 19.78
C LYS A 251 5.02 -6.92 18.40
N GLN A 252 5.12 -7.89 17.47
CA GLN A 252 5.53 -7.64 16.10
C GLN A 252 4.57 -6.67 15.37
N HIS A 253 3.26 -6.80 15.58
CA HIS A 253 2.29 -5.85 15.01
C HIS A 253 2.38 -4.46 15.63
N ALA A 254 2.61 -4.35 16.94
CA ALA A 254 2.81 -3.06 17.59
C ALA A 254 4.06 -2.33 17.03
N LEU A 255 5.15 -3.07 16.81
CA LEU A 255 6.37 -2.56 16.18
C LEU A 255 6.14 -2.13 14.73
N TRP A 256 5.41 -2.94 13.96
CA TRP A 256 5.02 -2.60 12.59
C TRP A 256 4.12 -1.37 12.53
N ALA A 257 3.19 -1.21 13.46
CA ALA A 257 2.35 -0.02 13.56
C ALA A 257 3.20 1.25 13.82
N LEU A 258 4.16 1.18 14.74
CA LEU A 258 5.08 2.28 15.00
C LEU A 258 5.97 2.60 13.80
N ALA A 259 6.33 1.62 12.97
CA ALA A 259 7.05 1.88 11.71
C ALA A 259 6.22 2.76 10.76
N GLN A 260 4.89 2.55 10.73
CA GLN A 260 4.01 3.38 9.89
C GLN A 260 3.90 4.81 10.40
N TYR A 261 3.97 5.04 11.72
CA TYR A 261 4.09 6.39 12.27
C TYR A 261 5.43 7.05 11.92
N TYR A 262 6.54 6.30 11.94
CA TYR A 262 7.82 6.82 11.45
C TYR A 262 7.71 7.27 9.98
N ASN A 263 7.10 6.46 9.12
CA ASN A 263 6.87 6.81 7.72
C ASN A 263 5.94 8.03 7.55
N LEU A 264 4.99 8.22 8.46
CA LEU A 264 4.13 9.40 8.47
C LEU A 264 4.94 10.65 8.85
N TYR A 265 5.80 10.56 9.87
CA TYR A 265 6.75 11.63 10.21
C TYR A 265 7.72 11.95 9.06
N THR A 266 8.24 10.94 8.36
CA THR A 266 9.05 11.15 7.15
C THR A 266 8.26 11.92 6.09
N LYS A 267 6.96 11.64 5.94
CA LYS A 267 6.13 12.36 4.98
C LYS A 267 5.88 13.80 5.40
N GLU A 268 5.68 14.06 6.68
CA GLU A 268 5.57 15.40 7.25
C GLU A 268 6.86 16.19 7.09
N TYR A 269 8.03 15.57 7.31
CA TYR A 269 9.34 16.16 7.03
C TYR A 269 9.41 16.67 5.60
N TRP A 270 9.06 15.83 4.62
CA TRP A 270 9.11 16.25 3.22
C TRP A 270 8.08 17.35 2.88
N ASN A 271 6.90 17.30 3.48
CA ASN A 271 5.92 18.37 3.31
C ASN A 271 6.46 19.71 3.83
N ASP A 272 7.10 19.72 5.01
CA ASP A 272 7.73 20.91 5.61
C ASP A 272 8.97 21.37 4.81
N TYR A 273 9.85 20.44 4.43
CA TYR A 273 11.04 20.69 3.60
C TYR A 273 10.71 21.49 2.33
N TYR A 274 9.63 21.13 1.63
CA TYR A 274 9.23 21.82 0.40
C TYR A 274 8.53 23.17 0.63
N GLU A 275 8.17 23.51 1.87
CA GLU A 275 7.70 24.86 2.24
C GLU A 275 8.85 25.83 2.51
N HIS A 276 10.07 25.34 2.75
CA HIS A 276 11.28 26.14 2.99
C HIS A 276 11.90 26.74 1.72
N SER A 277 12.75 27.76 1.89
CA SER A 277 13.52 28.35 0.77
C SER A 277 14.63 27.40 0.30
N ALA A 278 15.13 27.58 -0.92
CA ALA A 278 16.23 26.76 -1.46
C ALA A 278 17.51 26.83 -0.59
N GLU A 279 17.78 27.97 0.06
CA GLU A 279 18.89 28.10 0.99
C GLU A 279 18.68 27.27 2.26
N ASP A 280 17.47 27.24 2.81
CA ASP A 280 17.15 26.44 3.99
C ASP A 280 17.10 24.95 3.65
N GLN A 281 16.56 24.57 2.49
CA GLN A 281 16.64 23.21 1.94
C GLN A 281 18.08 22.73 1.84
N LYS A 282 18.98 23.54 1.25
CA LYS A 282 20.41 23.20 1.21
C LYS A 282 21.02 23.08 2.61
N ARG A 283 20.58 23.88 3.58
CA ARG A 283 21.06 23.76 4.96
C ARG A 283 20.53 22.50 5.64
N LEU A 284 19.33 22.04 5.30
CA LEU A 284 18.80 20.75 5.74
C LEU A 284 19.62 19.62 5.12
N ASP A 285 19.85 19.65 3.79
CA ASP A 285 20.66 18.65 3.07
C ASP A 285 22.12 18.56 3.59
N ASP A 286 22.66 19.67 4.09
CA ASP A 286 24.00 19.77 4.66
C ASP A 286 24.06 19.51 6.20
N ASP A 287 22.96 19.09 6.82
CA ASP A 287 22.81 18.89 8.29
C ASP A 287 23.13 20.15 9.14
N LYS A 288 22.89 21.35 8.59
CA LYS A 288 23.10 22.67 9.24
C LYS A 288 21.81 23.32 9.74
N LEU A 289 20.68 22.69 9.47
CA LEU A 289 19.35 23.01 9.97
C LEU A 289 18.67 21.68 10.32
N THR A 290 17.80 21.68 11.32
CA THR A 290 17.05 20.48 11.74
C THR A 290 15.61 20.91 11.98
N LEU A 291 14.67 20.13 11.46
CA LEU A 291 13.24 20.29 11.67
C LEU A 291 12.81 19.57 12.96
N LYS A 292 11.74 20.05 13.59
CA LYS A 292 11.23 19.47 14.85
C LYS A 292 10.92 17.97 14.70
N ILE A 293 10.40 17.59 13.54
CA ILE A 293 9.95 16.24 13.20
C ILE A 293 11.09 15.20 13.26
N GLU A 294 12.33 15.60 12.95
CA GLU A 294 13.49 14.71 13.04
C GLU A 294 13.73 14.27 14.49
N GLY A 295 13.54 15.18 15.45
CA GLY A 295 13.62 14.85 16.88
C GLY A 295 12.51 13.90 17.35
N GLU A 296 11.34 13.94 16.70
CA GLU A 296 10.22 13.02 16.98
C GLU A 296 10.54 11.61 16.44
N MET A 297 11.15 11.53 15.26
CA MET A 297 11.66 10.29 14.67
C MET A 297 12.76 9.65 15.54
N ASP A 298 13.72 10.45 16.02
CA ASP A 298 14.76 9.97 16.94
C ASP A 298 14.18 9.48 18.27
N THR A 299 13.21 10.21 18.81
CA THR A 299 12.54 9.86 20.06
C THR A 299 11.79 8.53 19.91
N LEU A 300 11.14 8.31 18.77
CA LEU A 300 10.44 7.07 18.47
C LEU A 300 11.40 5.88 18.43
N ASP A 301 12.50 5.98 17.67
CA ASP A 301 13.53 4.93 17.60
C ASP A 301 14.07 4.56 18.98
N ASN A 302 14.38 5.57 19.80
CA ASN A 302 14.92 5.38 21.13
C ASN A 302 13.92 4.77 22.11
N SER A 303 12.65 5.18 22.02
CA SER A 303 11.58 4.66 22.88
C SER A 303 11.28 3.19 22.59
N ILE A 304 11.28 2.80 21.31
CA ILE A 304 11.08 1.40 20.89
C ILE A 304 12.24 0.52 21.36
N TRP A 305 13.49 0.97 21.15
CA TRP A 305 14.65 0.21 21.61
C TRP A 305 14.68 0.07 23.13
N ALA A 306 14.35 1.13 23.87
CA ALA A 306 14.25 1.08 25.32
C ALA A 306 13.16 0.10 25.78
N ALA A 307 12.01 0.08 25.11
CA ALA A 307 10.92 -0.85 25.41
C ALA A 307 11.34 -2.32 25.18
N LEU A 308 11.98 -2.62 24.05
CA LEU A 308 12.47 -3.97 23.73
C LEU A 308 13.53 -4.47 24.71
N THR A 309 14.47 -3.59 25.09
CA THR A 309 15.60 -3.96 25.97
C THR A 309 15.28 -3.92 27.45
N ASN A 310 14.06 -3.55 27.84
CA ASN A 310 13.62 -3.57 29.23
C ASN A 310 13.43 -5.00 29.76
N ASP A 311 13.04 -5.95 28.90
CA ASP A 311 12.90 -7.35 29.28
C ASP A 311 14.26 -8.07 29.24
N LYS A 312 14.79 -8.38 30.43
CA LYS A 312 16.06 -9.11 30.58
C LYS A 312 15.97 -10.59 30.21
N ALA A 313 14.77 -11.15 30.02
CA ALA A 313 14.59 -12.53 29.58
C ALA A 313 14.82 -12.70 28.07
N THR A 314 14.62 -11.64 27.29
CA THR A 314 14.81 -11.65 25.84
C THR A 314 16.30 -11.46 25.50
N SER A 315 16.84 -12.30 24.62
CA SER A 315 18.25 -12.19 24.21
C SER A 315 18.49 -10.92 23.37
N VAL A 316 19.74 -10.45 23.36
CA VAL A 316 20.13 -9.29 22.54
C VAL A 316 19.78 -9.50 21.06
N GLU A 317 20.01 -10.71 20.54
CA GLU A 317 19.73 -11.02 19.13
C GLU A 317 18.23 -11.01 18.79
N GLN A 318 17.39 -11.49 19.71
CA GLN A 318 15.94 -11.41 19.56
C GLN A 318 15.46 -9.95 19.58
N ASN A 319 16.00 -9.12 20.50
CA ASN A 319 15.69 -7.69 20.53
C ASN A 319 16.10 -6.98 19.24
N LYS A 320 17.28 -7.30 18.70
CA LYS A 320 17.72 -6.78 17.40
C LYS A 320 16.81 -7.23 16.27
N THR A 321 16.38 -8.49 16.26
CA THR A 321 15.47 -9.02 15.23
C THR A 321 14.12 -8.31 15.26
N LEU A 322 13.54 -8.14 16.45
CA LEU A 322 12.30 -7.39 16.65
C LEU A 322 12.45 -5.91 16.29
N PHE A 323 13.59 -5.30 16.59
CA PHE A 323 13.84 -3.91 16.17
C PHE A 323 14.02 -3.79 14.65
N SER A 324 14.67 -4.75 14.01
CA SER A 324 15.02 -4.65 12.60
C SER A 324 13.86 -4.97 11.67
N VAL A 325 13.17 -6.10 11.88
CA VAL A 325 12.28 -6.68 10.87
C VAL A 325 10.90 -6.01 10.88
N PRO A 326 10.11 -6.05 11.96
CA PRO A 326 8.81 -5.39 11.96
C PRO A 326 8.92 -3.86 12.03
N TYR A 327 10.00 -3.30 12.58
CA TYR A 327 10.19 -1.85 12.70
C TYR A 327 11.09 -1.24 11.60
N VAL A 328 12.42 -1.31 11.70
CA VAL A 328 13.35 -0.57 10.79
C VAL A 328 13.11 -0.86 9.30
N VAL A 329 13.02 -2.13 8.90
CA VAL A 329 12.75 -2.54 7.51
C VAL A 329 11.43 -1.94 6.98
N ASN A 330 10.42 -1.79 7.83
CA ASN A 330 9.15 -1.19 7.45
C ASN A 330 9.17 0.34 7.46
N THR A 331 10.27 0.96 7.91
CA THR A 331 10.55 2.40 7.75
C THR A 331 11.36 2.73 6.50
N PHE A 332 11.60 1.73 5.64
CA PHE A 332 12.42 1.85 4.43
C PHE A 332 13.88 2.30 4.66
N ARG A 333 14.41 2.03 5.86
CA ARG A 333 15.81 2.29 6.23
C ARG A 333 16.63 1.01 6.08
N GLY A 334 17.75 1.13 5.38
CA GLY A 334 18.63 0.07 4.94
C GLY A 334 19.73 -0.33 5.93
N LYS A 335 20.73 -0.99 5.37
CA LYS A 335 21.91 -1.48 6.08
C LYS A 335 22.82 -0.34 6.49
N SER A 336 23.01 0.68 5.66
CA SER A 336 23.88 1.82 5.98
C SER A 336 23.33 2.63 7.15
N GLU A 337 22.02 2.88 7.20
CA GLU A 337 21.40 3.61 8.31
C GLU A 337 21.50 2.84 9.64
N CYS A 338 21.58 1.51 9.61
CA CYS A 338 21.84 0.69 10.79
C CYS A 338 23.25 0.89 11.40
N GLU A 339 24.15 1.54 10.68
CA GLU A 339 25.51 1.90 11.12
C GLU A 339 25.60 3.35 11.63
N GLU A 340 24.49 4.11 11.61
CA GLU A 340 24.44 5.53 11.93
C GLU A 340 23.30 5.91 12.90
N GLY A 341 23.39 7.12 13.44
CA GLY A 341 22.34 7.75 14.25
C GLY A 341 21.79 6.91 15.40
N THR A 342 20.46 6.84 15.49
CA THR A 342 19.71 6.11 16.52
C THR A 342 19.72 4.59 16.33
N LEU A 343 20.15 4.07 15.18
CA LEU A 343 20.07 2.64 14.87
C LEU A 343 21.38 1.87 15.18
N VAL A 344 22.48 2.58 15.43
CA VAL A 344 23.80 2.00 15.71
C VAL A 344 23.72 0.88 16.74
N GLY A 345 24.13 -0.32 16.32
CA GLY A 345 24.21 -1.49 17.17
C GLY A 345 22.86 -2.14 17.54
N ARG A 346 21.75 -1.68 16.95
CA ARG A 346 20.39 -2.18 17.22
C ARG A 346 19.84 -3.09 16.11
N CYS A 347 20.44 -3.07 14.93
CA CYS A 347 20.01 -3.92 13.83
C CYS A 347 20.67 -5.31 13.84
N ILE A 348 20.01 -6.27 13.18
CA ILE A 348 20.61 -7.53 12.73
C ILE A 348 21.35 -7.34 11.40
N SER A 349 22.24 -8.28 11.08
CA SER A 349 23.00 -8.29 9.81
C SER A 349 22.94 -9.68 9.19
N PRO A 350 21.85 -10.01 8.46
CA PRO A 350 21.71 -11.31 7.80
C PRO A 350 22.76 -11.45 6.67
N SER A 351 23.06 -12.70 6.33
CA SER A 351 23.96 -13.06 5.23
C SER A 351 23.19 -13.37 3.94
N ILE A 352 23.88 -13.26 2.79
CA ILE A 352 23.32 -13.61 1.48
C ILE A 352 22.88 -15.08 1.47
N GLU A 353 23.67 -15.98 2.05
CA GLU A 353 23.40 -17.42 2.08
C GLU A 353 22.14 -17.77 2.89
N GLN A 354 21.84 -16.99 3.93
CA GLN A 354 20.60 -17.13 4.70
C GLN A 354 19.38 -16.70 3.91
N ALA A 355 19.49 -15.65 3.10
CA ALA A 355 18.37 -15.08 2.35
C ALA A 355 18.14 -15.76 0.99
N LEU A 356 19.19 -16.27 0.37
CA LEU A 356 19.21 -16.73 -1.02
C LEU A 356 20.01 -18.04 -1.16
N PRO A 357 19.50 -19.16 -0.64
CA PRO A 357 20.24 -20.43 -0.61
C PRO A 357 20.38 -21.09 -2.00
N ILE A 358 19.60 -20.67 -3.00
CA ILE A 358 19.65 -21.23 -4.36
C ILE A 358 20.60 -20.38 -5.21
N ASN A 359 21.61 -21.01 -5.81
CA ASN A 359 22.46 -20.40 -6.82
C ASN A 359 22.37 -21.21 -8.13
N HIS A 360 21.88 -20.57 -9.19
CA HIS A 360 21.59 -21.21 -10.47
C HIS A 360 22.25 -20.45 -11.63
N GLU A 361 23.15 -21.10 -12.36
CA GLU A 361 23.81 -20.52 -13.53
C GLU A 361 22.90 -20.62 -14.77
N CYS A 362 22.52 -19.47 -15.35
CA CYS A 362 21.77 -19.43 -16.62
C CYS A 362 22.71 -19.51 -17.83
N SER A 363 23.85 -18.83 -17.76
CA SER A 363 24.87 -18.77 -18.80
C SER A 363 26.21 -18.34 -18.19
N SER A 364 27.27 -18.18 -19.01
CA SER A 364 28.53 -17.60 -18.52
C SER A 364 28.39 -16.14 -18.06
N LYS A 365 27.32 -15.44 -18.47
CA LYS A 365 27.07 -14.03 -18.17
C LYS A 365 25.97 -13.79 -17.15
N ILE A 366 25.15 -14.78 -16.81
CA ILE A 366 23.96 -14.57 -15.96
C ILE A 366 23.82 -15.72 -14.98
N TYR A 367 23.59 -15.40 -13.71
CA TYR A 367 23.22 -16.35 -12.68
C TYR A 367 22.13 -15.78 -11.78
N ILE A 368 21.29 -16.67 -11.26
CA ILE A 368 20.20 -16.36 -10.35
C ILE A 368 20.58 -16.80 -8.93
N LEU A 369 20.48 -15.87 -7.98
CA LEU A 369 20.36 -16.17 -6.56
C LEU A 369 18.88 -16.08 -6.17
N ALA A 370 18.30 -17.15 -5.65
CA ALA A 370 16.88 -17.19 -5.32
C ALA A 370 16.62 -17.65 -3.89
N GLN A 371 15.56 -17.12 -3.28
CA GLN A 371 15.09 -17.59 -1.99
C GLN A 371 14.35 -18.93 -2.12
N ALA A 372 13.40 -19.00 -3.05
CA ALA A 372 12.65 -20.22 -3.35
C ALA A 372 12.19 -20.22 -4.82
N MET A 373 12.68 -21.17 -5.61
CA MET A 373 12.22 -21.43 -6.97
C MET A 373 12.46 -22.91 -7.31
N SER A 374 11.54 -23.52 -8.05
CA SER A 374 11.75 -24.84 -8.65
C SER A 374 12.71 -24.77 -9.83
N ALA A 375 13.30 -25.92 -10.20
CA ALA A 375 14.18 -26.00 -11.37
C ALA A 375 13.49 -25.55 -12.68
N ALA A 376 12.19 -25.81 -12.83
CA ALA A 376 11.42 -25.37 -13.99
C ALA A 376 11.26 -23.85 -14.03
N GLN A 377 10.95 -23.23 -12.89
CA GLN A 377 10.84 -21.77 -12.77
C GLN A 377 12.17 -21.06 -13.02
N LEU A 378 13.29 -21.63 -12.54
CA LEU A 378 14.64 -21.11 -12.82
C LEU A 378 14.97 -21.19 -14.30
N SER A 379 14.72 -22.34 -14.92
CA SER A 379 14.94 -22.54 -16.36
C SER A 379 14.10 -21.57 -17.21
N ASP A 380 12.84 -21.36 -16.85
CA ASP A 380 11.95 -20.44 -17.56
C ASP A 380 12.43 -18.98 -17.44
N ALA A 381 12.80 -18.54 -16.23
CA ALA A 381 13.37 -17.22 -16.02
C ALA A 381 14.67 -17.01 -16.82
N CYS A 382 15.57 -18.00 -16.85
CA CYS A 382 16.78 -17.94 -17.68
C CYS A 382 16.46 -17.80 -19.18
N GLN A 383 15.47 -18.55 -19.68
CA GLN A 383 15.07 -18.48 -21.09
C GLN A 383 14.49 -17.11 -21.45
N GLN A 384 13.68 -16.51 -20.58
CA GLN A 384 13.13 -15.16 -20.78
C GLN A 384 14.25 -14.11 -20.88
N LEU A 385 15.24 -14.15 -19.98
CA LEU A 385 16.39 -13.23 -19.99
C LEU A 385 17.22 -13.37 -21.28
N ILE A 386 17.56 -14.61 -21.67
CA ILE A 386 18.37 -14.86 -22.88
C ILE A 386 17.64 -14.40 -24.16
N ALA A 387 16.33 -14.61 -24.24
CA ALA A 387 15.53 -14.17 -25.38
C ALA A 387 15.53 -12.63 -25.50
N GLN A 388 15.39 -11.93 -24.36
CA GLN A 388 15.34 -10.47 -24.31
C GLN A 388 16.64 -9.79 -24.77
N GLU A 389 17.81 -10.35 -24.42
CA GLU A 389 19.14 -9.82 -24.81
C GLU A 389 19.28 -9.71 -26.33
N SER A 390 18.77 -10.70 -27.06
CA SER A 390 18.86 -10.75 -28.52
C SER A 390 18.07 -9.61 -29.18
N ASN A 391 16.82 -9.39 -28.74
CA ASN A 391 15.97 -8.33 -29.27
C ASN A 391 16.56 -6.92 -29.00
N PHE A 392 17.08 -6.69 -27.80
CA PHE A 392 17.73 -5.44 -27.43
C PHE A 392 18.91 -5.08 -28.38
N HIS A 393 19.76 -6.06 -28.68
CA HIS A 393 20.90 -5.87 -29.58
C HIS A 393 20.48 -5.57 -31.02
N GLU A 394 19.36 -6.11 -31.48
CA GLU A 394 18.79 -5.81 -32.79
C GLU A 394 18.24 -4.38 -32.87
N ILE A 395 17.47 -3.95 -31.87
CA ILE A 395 16.90 -2.59 -31.80
C ILE A 395 18.01 -1.54 -31.85
N LEU A 396 19.03 -1.66 -31.00
CA LEU A 396 20.08 -0.64 -30.84
C LEU A 396 21.34 -0.86 -31.67
N ALA A 397 21.43 -1.96 -32.43
CA ALA A 397 22.60 -2.33 -33.22
C ALA A 397 23.92 -2.29 -32.43
N THR A 398 23.90 -2.81 -31.20
CA THR A 398 25.05 -2.68 -30.26
C THR A 398 26.25 -3.54 -30.65
N ASN A 399 26.06 -4.50 -31.56
CA ASN A 399 27.03 -5.52 -31.98
C ASN A 399 27.54 -6.39 -30.80
N ASN A 400 26.75 -6.54 -29.74
CA ASN A 400 27.14 -7.22 -28.50
C ASN A 400 28.45 -6.64 -27.89
N GLN A 401 28.79 -5.39 -28.22
CA GLN A 401 30.00 -4.74 -27.73
C GLN A 401 29.64 -3.90 -26.52
N PRO A 402 30.20 -4.18 -25.33
CA PRO A 402 29.96 -3.31 -24.19
C PRO A 402 30.50 -1.90 -24.40
N VAL A 403 30.08 -0.98 -23.53
CA VAL A 403 30.71 0.35 -23.44
C VAL A 403 32.15 0.24 -22.96
N ALA A 404 32.95 1.27 -23.20
CA ALA A 404 34.34 1.28 -22.73
C ALA A 404 34.40 1.28 -21.19
N ASN A 405 35.45 0.67 -20.64
CA ASN A 405 35.77 0.63 -19.20
C ASN A 405 34.71 0.00 -18.29
N ASP A 406 33.77 -0.76 -18.83
CA ASP A 406 32.81 -1.50 -18.03
C ASP A 406 33.24 -2.97 -17.90
N PHE A 407 33.43 -3.42 -16.66
CA PHE A 407 33.86 -4.76 -16.29
C PHE A 407 32.71 -5.66 -15.81
N ASN A 408 31.44 -5.24 -15.94
CA ASN A 408 30.25 -6.05 -15.63
C ASN A 408 30.03 -7.19 -16.64
N ASP A 409 30.93 -8.17 -16.67
CA ASP A 409 30.88 -9.34 -17.54
C ASP A 409 29.86 -10.40 -17.09
N LYS A 410 29.38 -10.31 -15.83
CA LYS A 410 28.37 -11.18 -15.26
C LYS A 410 27.29 -10.38 -14.50
N LEU A 411 26.03 -10.67 -14.79
CA LEU A 411 24.87 -10.18 -14.06
C LEU A 411 24.46 -11.16 -12.96
N ARG A 412 24.32 -10.66 -11.74
CA ARG A 412 23.61 -11.35 -10.65
C ARG A 412 22.13 -10.97 -10.67
N VAL A 413 21.26 -11.97 -10.74
CA VAL A 413 19.80 -11.76 -10.63
C VAL A 413 19.35 -12.30 -9.28
N VAL A 414 18.83 -11.46 -8.42
CA VAL A 414 18.33 -11.81 -7.08
C VAL A 414 16.81 -11.87 -7.11
N ILE A 415 16.24 -13.03 -6.75
CA ILE A 415 14.79 -13.27 -6.73
C ILE A 415 14.34 -13.71 -5.34
N PHE A 416 13.64 -12.82 -4.63
CA PHE A 416 13.01 -13.12 -3.34
C PHE A 416 11.65 -13.82 -3.52
N ASP A 417 11.16 -14.51 -2.48
CA ASP A 417 9.90 -15.28 -2.56
C ASP A 417 8.66 -14.38 -2.68
N ASN A 418 8.72 -13.16 -2.14
CA ASN A 418 7.64 -12.17 -2.24
C ASN A 418 8.15 -10.76 -1.87
N HIS A 419 7.25 -9.77 -1.85
CA HIS A 419 7.61 -8.38 -1.52
C HIS A 419 8.08 -8.20 -0.07
N ALA A 420 7.56 -8.95 0.90
CA ALA A 420 7.98 -8.84 2.29
C ALA A 420 9.45 -9.28 2.46
N GLU A 421 9.82 -10.36 1.78
CA GLU A 421 11.20 -10.86 1.73
C GLU A 421 12.14 -9.92 0.96
N TYR A 422 11.67 -9.34 -0.16
CA TYR A 422 12.39 -8.27 -0.86
C TYR A 422 12.62 -7.06 0.05
N ASN A 423 11.58 -6.60 0.74
CA ASN A 423 11.65 -5.49 1.67
C ASN A 423 12.66 -5.77 2.80
N LYS A 424 12.62 -6.95 3.41
CA LYS A 424 13.53 -7.34 4.48
C LYS A 424 14.98 -7.48 4.03
N PHE A 425 15.24 -8.38 3.09
CA PHE A 425 16.61 -8.75 2.74
C PHE A 425 17.25 -7.81 1.71
N GLY A 426 16.45 -7.18 0.83
CA GLY A 426 16.93 -6.10 -0.03
C GLY A 426 17.60 -5.00 0.81
N GLN A 427 16.92 -4.55 1.86
CA GLN A 427 17.43 -3.50 2.73
C GLN A 427 18.60 -3.97 3.61
N LEU A 428 18.44 -5.06 4.37
CA LEU A 428 19.41 -5.44 5.39
C LEU A 428 20.71 -6.06 4.83
N ILE A 429 20.69 -6.59 3.60
CA ILE A 429 21.85 -7.22 2.97
C ILE A 429 22.46 -6.32 1.90
N PHE A 430 21.61 -5.78 1.03
CA PHE A 430 22.03 -5.11 -0.20
C PHE A 430 21.92 -3.59 -0.14
N ASP A 431 21.38 -3.04 0.95
CA ASP A 431 21.23 -1.60 1.16
C ASP A 431 20.44 -0.89 0.06
N ILE A 432 19.36 -1.54 -0.40
CA ILE A 432 18.53 -1.02 -1.48
C ILE A 432 17.18 -0.51 -0.98
N ASN A 433 16.69 0.58 -1.58
CA ASN A 433 15.30 0.98 -1.41
C ASN A 433 14.38 -0.08 -2.03
N THR A 434 13.28 -0.42 -1.32
CA THR A 434 12.36 -1.50 -1.69
C THR A 434 10.90 -1.04 -1.85
N ASP A 435 10.65 0.28 -1.88
CA ASP A 435 9.34 0.87 -2.25
C ASP A 435 9.19 0.93 -3.79
N ASN A 436 9.51 -0.17 -4.46
CA ASN A 436 9.48 -0.33 -5.91
C ASN A 436 9.19 -1.80 -6.31
N GLY A 437 9.07 -2.05 -7.62
CA GLY A 437 8.80 -3.39 -8.17
C GLY A 437 10.05 -4.24 -8.43
N GLY A 438 11.22 -3.77 -8.05
CA GLY A 438 12.50 -4.31 -8.48
C GLY A 438 13.44 -3.16 -8.84
N MET A 439 14.72 -3.47 -8.91
CA MET A 439 15.74 -2.48 -9.19
C MET A 439 16.99 -3.13 -9.77
N TYR A 440 17.54 -2.52 -10.82
CA TYR A 440 18.89 -2.75 -11.29
C TYR A 440 19.89 -1.79 -10.64
N ILE A 441 20.94 -2.35 -10.04
CA ILE A 441 22.12 -1.63 -9.54
C ILE A 441 23.33 -2.01 -10.38
N GLU A 442 23.82 -1.04 -11.14
CA GLU A 442 25.00 -1.17 -11.99
C GLU A 442 26.31 -1.25 -11.20
N GLY A 443 26.36 -0.56 -10.05
CA GLY A 443 27.56 -0.44 -9.23
C GLY A 443 28.66 0.41 -9.87
N THR A 444 29.92 0.14 -9.55
CA THR A 444 31.08 0.85 -10.12
C THR A 444 31.64 0.08 -11.30
N THR A 445 31.19 0.41 -12.52
CA THR A 445 31.52 -0.31 -13.77
C THR A 445 33.03 -0.50 -14.01
N GLN A 446 33.85 0.45 -13.56
CA GLN A 446 35.31 0.43 -13.72
C GLN A 446 36.06 -0.44 -12.69
N ASP A 447 35.41 -0.92 -11.63
CA ASP A 447 36.00 -1.86 -10.67
C ASP A 447 35.84 -3.30 -11.19
N PRO A 448 36.94 -4.04 -11.44
CA PRO A 448 36.86 -5.45 -11.84
C PRO A 448 36.18 -6.38 -10.83
N ASN A 449 36.00 -5.95 -9.58
CA ASN A 449 35.29 -6.71 -8.55
C ASN A 449 33.82 -6.30 -8.41
N ASN A 450 33.34 -5.36 -9.23
CA ASN A 450 31.95 -4.94 -9.23
C ASN A 450 31.02 -6.08 -9.64
N ILE A 451 29.85 -6.14 -9.03
CA ILE A 451 28.81 -7.12 -9.37
C ILE A 451 27.54 -6.35 -9.69
N ALA A 452 27.32 -6.08 -10.99
CA ALA A 452 26.03 -5.63 -11.49
C ALA A 452 24.94 -6.59 -11.00
N THR A 453 23.92 -6.04 -10.32
CA THR A 453 22.89 -6.84 -9.67
C THR A 453 21.50 -6.30 -9.97
N PHE A 454 20.63 -7.18 -10.44
CA PHE A 454 19.21 -6.95 -10.56
C PHE A 454 18.49 -7.62 -9.38
N TYR A 455 17.62 -6.90 -8.69
CA TYR A 455 16.80 -7.39 -7.58
C TYR A 455 15.31 -7.39 -7.94
N SER A 456 14.63 -8.50 -7.67
CA SER A 456 13.18 -8.65 -7.82
C SER A 456 12.64 -9.74 -6.88
N PHE A 457 11.35 -10.03 -6.98
CA PHE A 457 10.63 -11.03 -6.21
C PHE A 457 9.59 -11.75 -7.08
N GLU A 458 9.11 -12.91 -6.62
CA GLU A 458 7.97 -13.59 -7.24
C GLU A 458 6.77 -12.64 -7.30
N HIS A 459 6.06 -12.66 -8.42
CA HIS A 459 4.80 -11.96 -8.63
C HIS A 459 3.67 -12.59 -7.80
N PHE A 460 3.79 -12.58 -6.47
CA PHE A 460 3.05 -13.42 -5.53
C PHE A 460 1.52 -13.25 -5.59
N TRP A 461 1.01 -12.12 -6.09
CA TRP A 461 -0.42 -11.94 -6.23
C TRP A 461 -1.02 -12.68 -7.42
N VAL A 462 -0.24 -13.17 -8.40
CA VAL A 462 -0.77 -14.02 -9.49
C VAL A 462 -0.73 -15.52 -9.16
N ARG A 463 -0.43 -15.90 -7.92
CA ARG A 463 -0.47 -17.31 -7.50
C ARG A 463 -1.87 -17.93 -7.79
N PRO A 464 -1.93 -19.20 -8.23
CA PRO A 464 -0.83 -20.17 -8.31
C PRO A 464 0.00 -20.09 -9.59
N GLU A 465 -0.28 -19.16 -10.51
CA GLU A 465 0.62 -18.90 -11.63
C GLU A 465 1.95 -18.32 -11.10
N PHE A 466 3.08 -18.72 -11.69
CA PHE A 466 4.40 -18.20 -11.32
C PHE A 466 4.86 -17.19 -12.36
N ALA A 467 5.37 -16.05 -11.89
CA ALA A 467 6.12 -15.09 -12.68
C ALA A 467 7.08 -14.34 -11.76
N VAL A 468 8.13 -13.74 -12.32
CA VAL A 468 9.01 -12.81 -11.60
C VAL A 468 8.59 -11.40 -11.95
N TRP A 469 8.35 -10.56 -10.94
CA TRP A 469 7.82 -9.22 -11.16
C TRP A 469 8.88 -8.34 -11.86
N ASN A 470 8.50 -7.60 -12.90
CA ASN A 470 9.40 -6.72 -13.68
C ASN A 470 10.68 -7.38 -14.25
N LEU A 471 10.74 -8.71 -14.41
CA LEU A 471 11.94 -9.44 -14.84
C LEU A 471 12.59 -8.85 -16.10
N ASN A 472 11.81 -8.73 -17.17
CA ASN A 472 12.30 -8.23 -18.45
C ASN A 472 12.65 -6.75 -18.41
N HIS A 473 11.86 -5.93 -17.70
CA HIS A 473 12.09 -4.48 -17.58
C HIS A 473 13.44 -4.18 -16.95
N GLU A 474 13.71 -4.76 -15.77
CA GLU A 474 14.97 -4.53 -15.06
C GLU A 474 16.17 -5.14 -15.78
N PHE A 475 15.98 -6.23 -16.51
CA PHE A 475 17.05 -6.78 -17.34
C PHE A 475 17.45 -5.83 -18.47
N VAL A 476 16.52 -5.06 -19.03
CA VAL A 476 16.86 -4.05 -20.04
C VAL A 476 17.67 -2.91 -19.44
N HIS A 477 17.46 -2.53 -18.18
CA HIS A 477 18.33 -1.56 -17.50
C HIS A 477 19.78 -2.04 -17.42
N TYR A 478 20.01 -3.34 -17.16
CA TYR A 478 21.34 -3.94 -17.26
C TYR A 478 21.91 -3.82 -18.68
N LEU A 479 21.13 -4.15 -19.70
CA LEU A 479 21.59 -4.08 -21.09
C LEU A 479 21.89 -2.64 -21.54
N ASP A 480 21.08 -1.67 -21.11
CA ASP A 480 21.27 -0.24 -21.37
C ASP A 480 22.58 0.26 -20.74
N GLY A 481 22.82 -0.04 -19.46
CA GLY A 481 24.10 0.26 -18.80
C GLY A 481 25.28 -0.42 -19.50
N ARG A 482 25.17 -1.74 -19.76
CA ARG A 482 26.28 -2.53 -20.30
C ARG A 482 26.68 -2.16 -21.71
N PHE A 483 25.73 -1.81 -22.59
CA PHE A 483 25.97 -1.75 -24.03
C PHE A 483 25.73 -0.38 -24.67
N VAL A 484 25.12 0.55 -23.94
CA VAL A 484 24.67 1.85 -24.47
C VAL A 484 25.18 3.02 -23.66
N LYS A 485 25.00 3.05 -22.34
CA LYS A 485 25.38 4.22 -21.52
C LYS A 485 26.80 4.07 -21.01
N TYR A 486 27.67 5.01 -21.35
CA TYR A 486 29.02 5.03 -20.78
C TYR A 486 28.96 5.40 -19.29
N ASP A 487 29.75 4.68 -18.48
CA ASP A 487 29.89 4.87 -17.03
C ASP A 487 28.58 4.63 -16.24
N THR A 488 28.58 4.98 -14.96
CA THR A 488 27.51 4.69 -14.01
C THR A 488 26.20 5.43 -14.32
N PHE A 489 25.07 4.92 -13.82
CA PHE A 489 23.71 5.46 -13.97
C PHE A 489 23.57 7.01 -13.91
N ASN A 490 24.29 7.71 -13.02
CA ASN A 490 24.23 9.17 -12.84
C ASN A 490 25.25 9.97 -13.66
N HIS A 491 26.00 9.32 -14.56
CA HIS A 491 27.02 9.96 -15.38
C HIS A 491 26.45 11.04 -16.30
N PHE A 492 25.29 10.79 -16.92
CA PHE A 492 24.63 11.77 -17.78
C PHE A 492 23.63 12.64 -17.00
N PRO A 493 23.69 13.98 -17.11
CA PRO A 493 23.03 14.88 -16.17
C PRO A 493 21.54 15.16 -16.45
N SER A 494 20.99 14.80 -17.61
CA SER A 494 19.58 15.08 -17.96
C SER A 494 19.08 14.28 -19.17
N HIS A 495 17.77 14.32 -19.43
CA HIS A 495 17.11 13.67 -20.58
C HIS A 495 17.32 12.14 -20.62
N MET A 496 17.44 11.50 -19.46
CA MET A 496 17.71 10.06 -19.36
C MET A 496 16.50 9.22 -18.98
N VAL A 497 15.43 9.81 -18.44
CA VAL A 497 14.27 9.04 -17.96
C VAL A 497 13.47 8.46 -19.12
N TRP A 498 13.13 9.27 -20.13
CA TRP A 498 12.45 8.76 -21.34
C TRP A 498 13.27 7.67 -22.04
N TRP A 499 14.60 7.82 -22.04
CA TRP A 499 15.52 6.84 -22.60
C TRP A 499 15.49 5.55 -21.79
N SER A 500 15.87 5.61 -20.51
CA SER A 500 16.11 4.42 -19.70
C SER A 500 14.80 3.68 -19.43
N GLU A 501 13.77 4.37 -18.94
CA GLU A 501 12.49 3.73 -18.59
C GLU A 501 11.64 3.43 -19.83
N GLY A 502 11.66 4.30 -20.83
CA GLY A 502 10.97 4.05 -22.10
C GLY A 502 11.58 2.90 -22.88
N LEU A 503 12.92 2.75 -22.89
CA LEU A 503 13.62 1.64 -23.52
C LEU A 503 13.34 0.33 -22.78
N ALA A 504 13.40 0.35 -21.45
CA ALA A 504 13.07 -0.80 -20.63
C ALA A 504 11.63 -1.27 -20.87
N GLU A 505 10.67 -0.36 -20.87
CA GLU A 505 9.27 -0.67 -21.18
C GLU A 505 9.10 -1.17 -22.62
N TYR A 506 9.70 -0.52 -23.62
CA TYR A 506 9.54 -0.88 -25.02
C TYR A 506 10.15 -2.24 -25.35
N VAL A 507 11.36 -2.50 -24.89
CA VAL A 507 12.03 -3.77 -25.15
C VAL A 507 11.34 -4.91 -24.38
N ALA A 508 10.87 -4.68 -23.15
CA ALA A 508 10.20 -5.70 -22.35
C ALA A 508 8.78 -6.04 -22.86
N LYS A 509 8.05 -5.08 -23.44
CA LYS A 509 6.65 -5.27 -23.88
C LYS A 509 6.48 -5.33 -25.41
N GLU A 510 7.53 -4.98 -26.14
CA GLU A 510 7.55 -4.90 -27.61
C GLU A 510 6.32 -4.12 -28.10
N ASP A 511 5.60 -4.62 -29.09
CA ASP A 511 4.43 -3.96 -29.65
C ASP A 511 3.15 -4.14 -28.81
N ASN A 512 3.19 -4.95 -27.74
CA ASN A 512 2.04 -5.35 -26.93
C ASN A 512 2.04 -4.66 -25.55
N ASN A 513 1.48 -3.45 -25.49
CA ASN A 513 1.32 -2.70 -24.25
C ASN A 513 -0.11 -2.11 -24.11
N PRO A 514 -1.13 -2.95 -23.85
CA PRO A 514 -2.54 -2.55 -23.91
C PRO A 514 -2.88 -1.43 -22.92
N LYS A 515 -2.23 -1.40 -21.75
CA LYS A 515 -2.42 -0.33 -20.75
C LYS A 515 -1.94 1.03 -21.26
N THR A 516 -0.91 1.07 -22.10
CA THR A 516 -0.40 2.32 -22.68
C THR A 516 -1.33 2.83 -23.77
N PHE A 517 -1.81 1.96 -24.67
CA PHE A 517 -2.76 2.37 -25.70
C PHE A 517 -4.15 2.71 -25.14
N LYS A 518 -4.57 2.04 -24.05
CA LYS A 518 -5.74 2.47 -23.28
C LYS A 518 -5.56 3.89 -22.72
N LEU A 519 -4.39 4.23 -22.19
CA LEU A 519 -4.11 5.60 -21.72
C LEU A 519 -4.20 6.61 -22.87
N VAL A 520 -3.66 6.31 -24.05
CA VAL A 520 -3.78 7.17 -25.24
C VAL A 520 -5.25 7.40 -25.58
N ASN A 521 -6.07 6.34 -25.58
CA ASN A 521 -7.50 6.42 -25.88
C ASN A 521 -8.33 7.16 -24.81
N ASP A 522 -8.00 6.98 -23.53
CA ASP A 522 -8.70 7.65 -22.43
C ASP A 522 -8.31 9.13 -22.28
N THR A 523 -7.17 9.53 -22.87
CA THR A 523 -6.68 10.91 -22.86
C THR A 523 -7.18 11.64 -24.11
N THR A 524 -7.83 12.78 -23.93
CA THR A 524 -8.22 13.67 -25.03
C THR A 524 -6.99 14.06 -25.85
N PRO A 525 -7.03 14.04 -27.20
CA PRO A 525 -5.86 14.32 -28.03
C PRO A 525 -5.17 15.67 -27.73
N GLU A 526 -5.94 16.67 -27.30
CA GLU A 526 -5.43 17.99 -26.90
C GLU A 526 -4.55 17.93 -25.63
N ASP A 527 -4.71 16.90 -24.81
CA ASP A 527 -3.97 16.68 -23.56
C ASP A 527 -2.82 15.67 -23.70
N TRP A 528 -2.59 15.13 -24.91
CA TRP A 528 -1.41 14.32 -25.17
C TRP A 528 -0.14 15.15 -25.02
N PRO A 529 0.90 14.66 -24.31
CA PRO A 529 2.17 15.35 -24.26
C PRO A 529 2.81 15.47 -25.63
N SER A 530 3.51 16.58 -25.87
CA SER A 530 4.39 16.66 -27.02
C SER A 530 5.58 15.72 -26.87
N LEU A 531 6.19 15.30 -27.97
CA LEU A 531 7.42 14.51 -27.94
C LEU A 531 8.54 15.22 -27.15
N THR A 532 8.58 16.56 -27.20
CA THR A 532 9.53 17.37 -26.43
C THR A 532 9.26 17.25 -24.92
N ASP A 533 8.00 17.27 -24.49
CA ASP A 533 7.64 17.11 -23.08
C ASP A 533 8.05 15.72 -22.57
N ILE A 534 7.86 14.68 -23.39
CA ILE A 534 8.27 13.32 -23.02
C ILE A 534 9.80 13.24 -22.89
N PHE A 535 10.57 13.80 -23.82
CA PHE A 535 12.04 13.81 -23.72
C PHE A 535 12.58 14.57 -22.50
N ASN A 536 11.81 15.54 -21.98
CA ASN A 536 12.13 16.31 -20.79
C ASN A 536 11.66 15.66 -19.47
N THR A 537 11.10 14.44 -19.52
CA THR A 537 10.57 13.76 -18.34
C THR A 537 11.64 13.58 -17.26
N GLU A 538 11.25 13.85 -16.01
CA GLU A 538 11.95 13.50 -14.78
C GLU A 538 11.13 12.49 -13.97
N TYR A 539 11.76 11.76 -13.04
CA TYR A 539 11.06 10.76 -12.21
C TYR A 539 9.89 11.35 -11.40
N LYS A 540 9.92 12.66 -11.12
CA LYS A 540 8.84 13.38 -10.40
C LYS A 540 7.56 13.59 -11.24
N ASP A 541 7.62 13.41 -12.56
CA ASP A 541 6.49 13.70 -13.46
C ASP A 541 5.43 12.57 -13.50
N GLY A 542 5.59 11.56 -12.65
CA GLY A 542 4.60 10.51 -12.42
C GLY A 542 4.70 9.30 -13.34
N THR A 543 4.11 8.20 -12.90
CA THR A 543 4.24 6.88 -13.52
C THR A 543 3.81 6.85 -15.00
N ASP A 544 2.75 7.55 -15.38
CA ASP A 544 2.29 7.57 -16.77
C ASP A 544 3.30 8.26 -17.69
N ARG A 545 3.87 9.39 -17.26
CA ARG A 545 4.88 10.13 -18.03
C ARG A 545 6.16 9.32 -18.18
N VAL A 546 6.65 8.74 -17.08
CA VAL A 546 7.89 7.95 -17.03
C VAL A 546 7.80 6.70 -17.91
N TYR A 547 6.80 5.84 -17.69
CA TYR A 547 6.79 4.50 -18.28
C TYR A 547 5.97 4.40 -19.57
N ARG A 548 4.76 4.96 -19.59
CA ARG A 548 3.82 4.77 -20.72
C ARG A 548 4.11 5.73 -21.86
N TRP A 549 4.25 7.02 -21.56
CA TRP A 549 4.64 7.99 -22.58
C TRP A 549 6.09 7.80 -23.01
N GLY A 550 6.99 7.43 -22.08
CA GLY A 550 8.36 6.99 -22.39
C GLY A 550 8.39 5.83 -23.40
N TYR A 551 7.61 4.78 -23.17
CA TYR A 551 7.41 3.66 -24.10
C TYR A 551 7.01 4.14 -25.50
N LEU A 552 6.01 5.04 -25.59
CA LEU A 552 5.50 5.54 -26.87
C LEU A 552 6.56 6.35 -27.62
N ALA A 553 7.32 7.19 -26.92
CA ALA A 553 8.39 7.97 -27.52
C ALA A 553 9.54 7.08 -28.05
N VAL A 554 9.97 6.07 -27.28
CA VAL A 554 11.00 5.13 -27.73
C VAL A 554 10.51 4.31 -28.91
N ARG A 555 9.30 3.76 -28.84
CA ARG A 555 8.69 3.00 -29.94
C ARG A 555 8.58 3.85 -31.21
N PHE A 556 8.07 5.07 -31.12
CA PHE A 556 7.98 6.00 -32.25
C PHE A 556 9.36 6.27 -32.87
N MET A 557 10.36 6.57 -32.05
CA MET A 557 11.72 6.81 -32.53
C MET A 557 12.33 5.55 -33.19
N ASN A 558 12.08 4.37 -32.66
CA ASN A 558 12.54 3.11 -33.26
C ASN A 558 11.83 2.81 -34.59
N GLU A 559 10.52 3.02 -34.69
CA GLU A 559 9.74 2.71 -35.89
C GLU A 559 9.94 3.72 -37.03
N LYS A 560 10.02 5.02 -36.70
CA LYS A 560 10.01 6.11 -37.70
C LYS A 560 11.38 6.74 -37.92
N HIS A 561 12.23 6.77 -36.89
CA HIS A 561 13.49 7.52 -36.86
C HIS A 561 14.65 6.68 -36.33
N GLN A 562 14.71 5.39 -36.70
CA GLN A 562 15.63 4.42 -36.10
C GLN A 562 17.11 4.83 -36.22
N ASN A 563 17.48 5.50 -37.32
CA ASN A 563 18.84 5.95 -37.54
C ASN A 563 19.24 7.04 -36.53
N GLU A 564 18.37 8.01 -36.30
CA GLU A 564 18.53 9.04 -35.28
C GLU A 564 18.55 8.43 -33.88
N TYR A 565 17.67 7.47 -33.59
CA TYR A 565 17.63 6.78 -32.30
C TYR A 565 18.92 6.00 -32.01
N ARG A 566 19.42 5.23 -32.98
CA ARG A 566 20.72 4.54 -32.88
C ARG A 566 21.90 5.51 -32.80
N LYS A 567 21.78 6.68 -33.41
CA LYS A 567 22.79 7.75 -33.27
C LYS A 567 22.80 8.35 -31.87
N MET A 568 21.63 8.51 -31.23
CA MET A 568 21.55 8.87 -29.81
C MET A 568 22.23 7.82 -28.93
N ALA A 569 21.94 6.53 -29.13
CA ALA A 569 22.63 5.43 -28.44
C ALA A 569 24.15 5.48 -28.65
N HIS A 570 24.60 5.73 -29.88
CA HIS A 570 26.03 5.86 -30.18
C HIS A 570 26.67 7.01 -29.40
N TYR A 571 26.01 8.16 -29.30
CA TYR A 571 26.52 9.30 -28.53
C TYR A 571 26.61 9.00 -27.03
N LEU A 572 25.63 8.31 -26.45
CA LEU A 572 25.71 7.84 -25.06
C LEU A 572 26.88 6.86 -24.88
N LYS A 573 27.08 5.95 -25.84
CA LYS A 573 28.13 4.93 -25.79
C LYS A 573 29.54 5.49 -25.86
N THR A 574 29.72 6.60 -26.58
CA THR A 574 31.02 7.25 -26.77
C THR A 574 31.20 8.46 -25.86
N ASP A 575 30.39 8.59 -24.80
CA ASP A 575 30.46 9.71 -23.86
C ASP A 575 30.35 11.10 -24.51
N PHE A 576 29.54 11.22 -25.57
CA PHE A 576 29.32 12.48 -26.28
C PHE A 576 27.96 13.09 -25.92
N PHE A 577 27.81 13.47 -24.65
CA PHE A 577 26.56 13.98 -24.11
C PHE A 577 26.03 15.23 -24.81
N ASP A 578 26.88 16.18 -25.18
CA ASP A 578 26.47 17.39 -25.91
C ASP A 578 25.80 17.05 -27.26
N GLY A 579 26.32 16.02 -27.96
CA GLY A 579 25.73 15.51 -29.18
C GLY A 579 24.39 14.82 -28.95
N TYR A 580 24.30 14.00 -27.90
CA TYR A 580 23.07 13.34 -27.47
C TYR A 580 21.98 14.37 -27.17
N LYS A 581 22.24 15.30 -26.25
CA LYS A 581 21.28 16.31 -25.80
C LYS A 581 20.77 17.15 -26.96
N LYS A 582 21.68 17.65 -27.80
CA LYS A 582 21.31 18.42 -28.99
C LYS A 582 20.40 17.63 -29.93
N LEU A 583 20.73 16.36 -30.20
CA LEU A 583 19.94 15.53 -31.09
C LEU A 583 18.55 15.23 -30.52
N VAL A 584 18.43 15.02 -29.20
CA VAL A 584 17.13 14.86 -28.51
C VAL A 584 16.29 16.13 -28.63
N GLU A 585 16.84 17.30 -28.31
CA GLU A 585 16.13 18.59 -28.40
C GLU A 585 15.69 18.94 -29.83
N GLU A 586 16.53 18.67 -30.83
CA GLU A 586 16.20 18.87 -32.25
C GLU A 586 15.12 17.89 -32.72
N SER A 587 15.22 16.61 -32.33
CA SER A 587 14.25 15.57 -32.71
C SER A 587 12.86 15.84 -32.11
N GLY A 588 12.80 16.26 -30.84
CA GLY A 588 11.56 16.59 -30.16
C GLY A 588 10.75 17.68 -30.88
N LYS A 589 11.43 18.69 -31.43
CA LYS A 589 10.81 19.78 -32.22
C LYS A 589 10.48 19.34 -33.64
N LYS A 590 11.42 18.66 -34.30
CA LYS A 590 11.31 18.27 -35.71
C LYS A 590 10.19 17.26 -35.94
N TYR A 591 10.01 16.31 -35.02
CA TYR A 591 9.09 15.17 -35.18
C TYR A 591 7.80 15.31 -34.37
N ALA A 592 7.55 16.47 -33.73
CA ALA A 592 6.38 16.68 -32.89
C ALA A 592 5.05 16.38 -33.62
N ALA A 593 4.84 16.94 -34.82
CA ALA A 593 3.61 16.73 -35.58
C ALA A 593 3.45 15.28 -36.07
N GLU A 594 4.56 14.64 -36.44
CA GLU A 594 4.55 13.24 -36.87
C GLU A 594 4.24 12.29 -35.70
N PHE A 595 4.76 12.59 -34.50
CA PHE A 595 4.44 11.84 -33.29
C PHE A 595 2.96 11.92 -32.94
N THR A 596 2.35 13.11 -32.99
CA THR A 596 0.91 13.27 -32.78
C THR A 596 0.11 12.47 -33.80
N GLN A 597 0.47 12.51 -35.09
CA GLN A 597 -0.18 11.71 -36.11
C GLN A 597 -0.02 10.20 -35.86
N TRP A 598 1.16 9.76 -35.42
CA TRP A 598 1.40 8.36 -35.09
C TRP A 598 0.54 7.89 -33.90
N LEU A 599 0.33 8.74 -32.89
CA LEU A 599 -0.61 8.48 -31.79
C LEU A 599 -2.05 8.41 -32.29
N ASP A 600 -2.47 9.32 -33.18
CA ASP A 600 -3.80 9.29 -33.81
C ASP A 600 -4.06 7.98 -34.54
N GLU A 601 -3.09 7.49 -35.31
CA GLU A 601 -3.19 6.22 -36.04
C GLU A 601 -3.34 5.02 -35.09
N HIS A 602 -2.59 4.99 -33.99
CA HIS A 602 -2.72 3.94 -32.98
C HIS A 602 -4.04 4.03 -32.22
N ASN A 603 -4.48 5.25 -31.90
CA ASN A 603 -5.74 5.50 -31.20
C ASN A 603 -6.95 5.11 -32.07
N ALA A 604 -6.92 5.43 -33.37
CA ALA A 604 -7.98 5.06 -34.30
C ALA A 604 -8.11 3.53 -34.50
N ASN A 605 -6.99 2.81 -34.34
CA ASN A 605 -6.95 1.35 -34.40
C ASN A 605 -7.08 0.69 -33.02
N TYR A 606 -7.26 1.48 -31.95
CA TYR A 606 -7.44 0.95 -30.62
C TYR A 606 -8.74 0.16 -30.57
N VAL A 607 -8.59 -1.15 -30.46
CA VAL A 607 -9.68 -2.03 -30.06
C VAL A 607 -9.56 -2.15 -28.57
N ALA A 608 -10.55 -1.62 -27.84
CA ALA A 608 -10.66 -1.94 -26.44
C ALA A 608 -10.67 -3.47 -26.34
N GLU A 609 -9.71 -4.03 -25.61
CA GLU A 609 -9.90 -5.38 -25.09
C GLU A 609 -11.29 -5.40 -24.43
N GLU A 610 -11.98 -6.55 -24.46
CA GLU A 610 -13.14 -6.75 -23.57
C GLU A 610 -12.61 -6.71 -22.13
N ASP A 611 -12.28 -5.52 -21.66
CA ASP A 611 -12.17 -5.20 -20.26
C ASP A 611 -13.60 -5.44 -19.81
N VAL A 612 -13.79 -6.56 -19.13
CA VAL A 612 -15.01 -6.78 -18.35
C VAL A 612 -14.93 -5.71 -17.28
N ASN A 613 -15.34 -4.49 -17.65
CA ASN A 613 -15.41 -3.35 -16.77
C ASN A 613 -16.50 -3.74 -15.80
N ASN A 614 -16.03 -4.28 -14.69
CA ASN A 614 -16.86 -4.66 -13.58
C ASN A 614 -16.85 -3.46 -12.64
N PRO A 615 -17.81 -2.53 -12.75
CA PRO A 615 -17.89 -1.40 -11.83
C PRO A 615 -18.10 -1.85 -10.38
N HIS A 616 -18.47 -3.13 -10.19
CA HIS A 616 -18.66 -3.79 -8.91
C HIS A 616 -17.49 -4.72 -8.55
N LYS A 617 -16.32 -4.53 -9.19
CA LYS A 617 -15.10 -5.24 -8.80
C LYS A 617 -14.79 -4.89 -7.33
N PRO A 618 -14.62 -5.89 -6.44
CA PRO A 618 -14.47 -5.57 -5.04
C PRO A 618 -13.11 -4.93 -4.79
N ARG A 619 -13.11 -3.87 -3.98
CA ARG A 619 -11.91 -3.15 -3.56
C ARG A 619 -10.99 -4.07 -2.78
N GLN A 620 -9.73 -4.06 -3.19
CA GLN A 620 -8.67 -4.84 -2.57
C GLN A 620 -7.81 -3.98 -1.67
N PHE A 621 -7.31 -4.59 -0.61
CA PHE A 621 -6.24 -3.99 0.18
C PHE A 621 -4.98 -3.82 -0.67
N TYR A 622 -4.23 -2.74 -0.47
CA TYR A 622 -3.01 -2.55 -1.24
C TYR A 622 -2.00 -3.65 -0.90
N ARG A 623 -1.49 -4.32 -1.94
CA ARG A 623 -0.76 -5.59 -1.83
C ARG A 623 0.54 -5.53 -1.01
N TYR A 624 1.11 -4.34 -0.82
CA TYR A 624 2.35 -4.18 -0.06
C TYR A 624 2.14 -3.69 1.37
N THR A 625 0.90 -3.39 1.75
CA THR A 625 0.59 -2.80 3.07
C THR A 625 0.83 -3.80 4.19
N TYR A 626 0.37 -5.05 4.05
CA TYR A 626 0.51 -6.08 5.08
C TYR A 626 1.57 -7.11 4.69
N LYS A 627 2.43 -7.48 5.65
CA LYS A 627 3.51 -8.45 5.44
C LYS A 627 3.05 -9.83 5.91
N ASP A 628 3.29 -10.85 5.10
CA ASP A 628 2.88 -12.23 5.37
C ASP A 628 3.54 -12.80 6.64
N TYR A 629 4.80 -12.46 6.92
CA TYR A 629 5.47 -12.87 8.16
C TYR A 629 4.83 -12.29 9.44
N LEU A 630 3.98 -11.26 9.33
CA LEU A 630 3.22 -10.75 10.47
C LEU A 630 1.98 -11.60 10.74
N GLN A 631 1.44 -12.34 9.76
CA GLN A 631 0.19 -13.06 9.92
C GLN A 631 0.32 -14.17 10.98
N PRO A 632 -0.46 -14.12 12.08
CA PRO A 632 -0.43 -15.18 13.08
C PRO A 632 -0.93 -16.49 12.46
N SER A 633 -0.12 -17.55 12.55
CA SER A 633 -0.39 -18.82 11.84
C SER A 633 -1.73 -19.48 12.20
N HIS A 634 -2.27 -19.21 13.39
CA HIS A 634 -3.55 -19.73 13.86
C HIS A 634 -4.76 -18.86 13.47
N LEU A 635 -4.53 -17.63 12.97
CA LEU A 635 -5.58 -16.73 12.50
C LEU A 635 -5.63 -16.76 10.96
N THR A 636 -6.55 -17.56 10.44
CA THR A 636 -6.76 -17.74 8.99
C THR A 636 -7.85 -16.81 8.47
N GLU A 637 -7.75 -16.37 7.22
CA GLU A 637 -8.89 -15.69 6.59
C GLU A 637 -10.01 -16.70 6.30
N ASP A 638 -11.23 -16.38 6.75
CA ASP A 638 -12.45 -17.10 6.43
C ASP A 638 -13.59 -16.09 6.17
N LYS A 639 -14.81 -16.57 5.91
CA LYS A 639 -15.97 -15.70 5.62
C LYS A 639 -16.33 -14.70 6.74
N PHE A 640 -15.87 -14.91 7.97
CA PHE A 640 -16.07 -14.02 9.12
C PHE A 640 -14.87 -13.11 9.39
N HIS A 641 -13.71 -13.37 8.79
CA HIS A 641 -12.47 -12.60 9.02
C HIS A 641 -11.79 -12.14 7.73
N MET A 642 -12.51 -12.16 6.60
CA MET A 642 -11.97 -11.84 5.28
C MET A 642 -11.73 -10.33 5.06
N HIS A 643 -10.65 -9.98 4.36
CA HIS A 643 -10.30 -8.58 4.01
C HIS A 643 -10.34 -8.27 2.50
N TRP A 644 -10.79 -9.23 1.69
CA TRP A 644 -10.75 -9.23 0.22
C TRP A 644 -9.39 -8.82 -0.35
N GLN A 645 -8.49 -9.79 -0.45
CA GLN A 645 -7.12 -9.59 -0.93
C GLN A 645 -6.96 -10.03 -2.40
N TYR A 646 -5.84 -9.62 -3.02
CA TYR A 646 -5.52 -9.99 -4.42
C TYR A 646 -5.46 -11.51 -4.64
N TRP A 647 -4.81 -12.24 -3.74
CA TRP A 647 -4.69 -13.70 -3.85
C TRP A 647 -6.05 -14.40 -3.73
N HIS A 648 -6.98 -13.87 -2.93
CA HIS A 648 -8.34 -14.40 -2.83
C HIS A 648 -9.09 -14.28 -4.17
N GLU A 649 -9.05 -13.10 -4.80
CA GLU A 649 -9.66 -12.89 -6.12
C GLU A 649 -9.08 -13.86 -7.17
N ASN A 650 -7.76 -14.07 -7.14
CA ASN A 650 -7.10 -14.95 -8.12
C ASN A 650 -7.29 -16.43 -7.81
N ALA A 651 -7.39 -16.83 -6.55
CA ALA A 651 -7.77 -18.18 -6.15
C ALA A 651 -9.16 -18.55 -6.66
N LEU A 652 -10.13 -17.63 -6.57
CA LEU A 652 -11.47 -17.79 -7.13
C LEU A 652 -11.42 -17.94 -8.66
N LYS A 653 -10.71 -17.07 -9.37
CA LYS A 653 -10.54 -17.17 -10.83
C LYS A 653 -9.88 -18.49 -11.25
N SER A 654 -8.90 -18.97 -10.50
CA SER A 654 -8.24 -20.25 -10.77
C SER A 654 -9.19 -21.43 -10.62
N LEU A 655 -10.04 -21.40 -9.59
CA LEU A 655 -11.09 -22.40 -9.38
C LEU A 655 -12.10 -22.39 -10.53
N ASP A 656 -12.56 -21.22 -10.94
CA ASP A 656 -13.50 -21.06 -12.06
C ASP A 656 -12.91 -21.57 -13.37
N LYS A 657 -11.66 -21.21 -13.70
CA LYS A 657 -10.94 -21.76 -14.86
C LYS A 657 -10.85 -23.29 -14.81
N LYS A 658 -10.52 -23.86 -13.65
CA LYS A 658 -10.45 -25.33 -13.47
C LYS A 658 -11.81 -25.99 -13.66
N LEU A 659 -12.89 -25.40 -13.16
CA LEU A 659 -14.26 -25.90 -13.32
C LEU A 659 -14.72 -25.79 -14.78
N ALA A 660 -14.47 -24.67 -15.45
CA ALA A 660 -14.76 -24.46 -16.85
C ALA A 660 -14.05 -25.49 -17.74
N ASN A 661 -12.75 -25.71 -17.50
CA ASN A 661 -11.94 -26.70 -18.23
C ASN A 661 -12.40 -28.15 -17.99
N LYS A 662 -12.85 -28.49 -16.77
CA LYS A 662 -13.44 -29.81 -16.49
C LYS A 662 -14.74 -30.05 -17.27
N ASN A 663 -15.57 -29.00 -17.41
CA ASN A 663 -16.84 -29.06 -18.15
C ASN A 663 -16.67 -29.06 -19.68
N THR A 664 -15.51 -28.64 -20.20
CA THR A 664 -15.18 -28.74 -21.64
C THR A 664 -14.61 -30.09 -22.03
N VAL A 665 -13.98 -30.82 -21.11
CA VAL A 665 -13.42 -32.18 -21.36
C VAL A 665 -14.50 -33.28 -21.25
N THR A 666 -15.69 -32.95 -20.77
CA THR A 666 -16.83 -33.88 -20.58
C THR A 666 -17.96 -33.71 -21.61
N LYS A 667 -17.72 -32.95 -22.68
CA LYS A 667 -18.53 -32.93 -23.91
C LYS A 667 -17.69 -33.45 -25.07
#